data_AF-A0A8B8ENN7-F1
#
_entry.id   AF-A0A8B8ENN7-F1
#
_cell.length_a   1.000
_cell.length_b   1.000
_cell.length_c   1.000
_cell.angle_alpha   90.00
_cell.angle_beta   90.00
_cell.angle_gamma   90.00
#
_symmetry.space_group_name_H-M   'P 1'
#
loop_
_entity.id
_entity.type
_entity.pdbx_description
1 polymer ?
#
loop_
_entity_poly.entity_id
_entity_poly.type
_entity_poly.pdbx_seq_one_letter_code
_entity_poly.pdbx_strand_id
1 'polypeptide(L)'
;MPRKLPFRVIHVSGQDESYRAAELNYHSPLTKGWQASRYCLYPQDIVIQLENRSRLRKIQILSHQYLIATKIEFFVGDIPDEQSQDIENARYTRLGYVSLSDNEKTGYKARELKSVHVDAIGLYLKLNIHKNHINKYNIYNQVGIIAINVIGDEIRRPTDLTDPDVYLDPDKRRAIEADPSLEGLYNKPDFISPLDDLAFDMYQDPEIAGIIRKLEKKKQEAVLQERFEYAKKLKAAISELQKVGEKLGKFEVEKRQAVENEDYDKAKLKKVQMDEYRLQVYKDLNLPDLLETSGSRHPQTIDLEPIRQPTPPRLQELSYRTPPQTPPPRTPYDERPLPAMKNKDQKPTSDSPPPPRTPYDERLLPTKPPPVPEEDDPPPESSSGITGEPEPMGEKELREASYAIDVFGEPLVSKAYSKTWSYREDALLAVYKQVQESSVSGKEECRNLLKATIFLVKRAIDDKVYAVFKAGLHLLRMILTEYIAKHKLQKQDYVYAVEKTIPNLLHKGGDTAARCREDSKSFVLEEASFPDVKSTNIVPHECTKPIKLSLAPRQAQSQCEIVESLYRQLGIKTNSGLTVDNLMQFCVTALGHNSGEVREVAERIIKELYKEAKEPVKDYLPPDNEKNRKITLYRQLYEYFDRVDGKPSKSEVKKRKSDDERKKQQEIEMLQQQLQQLKDMASGKQPVDESILENKKAPPRRPSVASKKMKQDAKKKNDKKKKDDDDISMYNMDNICIFCGERNESFTEEGLDLHYWKHCPMLKRCTNCKQVVEIASYTEHLLTECELKTNYQRCPRCTEAIPKSDFDEHTAAKSCNVARTGTNHCPLCHQNIGAGEEGWKSHLMSREGCKQNPRRLLALNKTPAAGKTKAAPKGKKTPR
;
A
#
# COMPACT_ATOMS: atom_id res chain seq x y z
N MET A 1 -21.68 1.46 -17.72
CA MET A 1 -20.39 2.14 -17.42
C MET A 1 -20.68 3.63 -17.52
N PRO A 2 -20.66 4.35 -16.39
CA PRO A 2 -21.10 5.73 -16.36
C PRO A 2 -20.22 6.62 -17.24
N ARG A 3 -20.86 7.37 -18.16
CA ARG A 3 -20.21 8.35 -19.05
C ARG A 3 -20.74 9.75 -18.78
N LYS A 4 -20.05 10.77 -19.30
CA LYS A 4 -20.59 12.13 -19.33
C LYS A 4 -21.90 12.14 -20.11
N LEU A 5 -22.97 12.62 -19.47
CA LEU A 5 -24.30 12.76 -20.07
C LEU A 5 -24.43 14.16 -20.71
N PRO A 6 -24.89 14.26 -21.96
CA PRO A 6 -25.22 15.55 -22.57
C PRO A 6 -26.49 16.13 -21.93
N PHE A 7 -26.47 17.43 -21.69
CA PHE A 7 -27.59 18.18 -21.13
C PHE A 7 -27.68 19.58 -21.76
N ARG A 8 -28.81 20.25 -21.54
CA ARG A 8 -29.03 21.65 -21.92
C ARG A 8 -29.66 22.41 -20.75
N VAL A 9 -29.16 23.61 -20.45
CA VAL A 9 -29.85 24.51 -19.50
C VAL A 9 -31.13 25.02 -20.14
N ILE A 10 -32.26 24.80 -19.47
CA ILE A 10 -33.61 25.11 -19.98
C ILE A 10 -34.30 26.23 -19.18
N HIS A 11 -33.89 26.46 -17.93
CA HIS A 11 -34.44 27.52 -17.07
C HIS A 11 -33.35 28.05 -16.14
N VAL A 12 -33.34 29.37 -15.94
CA VAL A 12 -32.68 30.04 -14.81
C VAL A 12 -33.56 31.14 -14.25
N SER A 13 -33.52 31.30 -12.93
CA SER A 13 -34.22 32.37 -12.19
C SER A 13 -33.61 33.77 -12.37
N GLY A 14 -32.35 33.85 -12.82
CA GLY A 14 -31.62 35.10 -13.04
C GLY A 14 -30.28 34.84 -13.73
N GLN A 15 -29.71 35.88 -14.34
CA GLN A 15 -28.35 35.88 -14.93
C GLN A 15 -27.82 37.31 -15.11
N ASP A 16 -26.50 37.49 -15.07
CA ASP A 16 -25.83 38.71 -15.57
C ASP A 16 -25.72 38.64 -17.11
N GLU A 17 -25.84 39.78 -17.79
CA GLU A 17 -25.83 39.85 -19.27
C GLU A 17 -24.54 39.31 -19.88
N SER A 18 -23.42 39.43 -19.17
CA SER A 18 -22.09 38.96 -19.60
C SER A 18 -21.80 37.50 -19.27
N TYR A 19 -22.65 36.84 -18.48
CA TYR A 19 -22.43 35.50 -17.90
C TYR A 19 -23.72 34.67 -17.99
N ARG A 20 -24.17 34.45 -19.22
CA ARG A 20 -25.46 33.83 -19.54
C ARG A 20 -25.44 32.32 -19.26
N ALA A 21 -26.59 31.78 -18.86
CA ALA A 21 -26.75 30.36 -18.53
C ALA A 21 -26.32 29.38 -19.64
N ALA A 22 -26.40 29.80 -20.91
CA ALA A 22 -26.01 29.00 -22.06
C ALA A 22 -24.52 28.61 -22.08
N GLU A 23 -23.64 29.35 -21.38
CA GLU A 23 -22.22 29.00 -21.22
C GLU A 23 -22.03 27.63 -20.54
N LEU A 24 -22.93 27.25 -19.61
CA LEU A 24 -22.85 25.99 -18.87
C LEU A 24 -23.04 24.75 -19.76
N ASN A 25 -23.55 24.90 -20.97
CA ASN A 25 -23.70 23.80 -21.94
C ASN A 25 -22.36 23.36 -22.54
N TYR A 26 -21.30 24.19 -22.44
CA TYR A 26 -20.04 23.99 -23.15
C TYR A 26 -18.85 24.03 -22.18
N HIS A 27 -18.08 22.94 -22.11
CA HIS A 27 -16.86 22.89 -21.30
C HIS A 27 -15.64 23.17 -22.18
N SER A 28 -14.94 24.27 -21.90
CA SER A 28 -13.67 24.63 -22.53
C SER A 28 -12.85 25.51 -21.57
N PRO A 29 -11.52 25.63 -21.74
CA PRO A 29 -10.70 26.60 -20.99
C PRO A 29 -11.18 28.05 -21.12
N LEU A 30 -12.01 28.34 -22.13
CA LEU A 30 -12.54 29.65 -22.49
C LEU A 30 -13.97 29.92 -21.99
N THR A 31 -14.64 28.95 -21.37
CA THR A 31 -16.02 29.10 -20.87
C THR A 31 -16.04 30.10 -19.70
N LYS A 32 -16.89 31.14 -19.79
CA LYS A 32 -17.08 32.13 -18.72
C LYS A 32 -17.98 31.60 -17.61
N GLY A 33 -18.93 30.74 -17.96
CA GLY A 33 -19.94 30.20 -17.07
C GLY A 33 -21.08 31.17 -16.79
N TRP A 34 -21.97 30.75 -15.89
CA TRP A 34 -23.12 31.52 -15.43
C TRP A 34 -22.79 32.32 -14.16
N GLN A 35 -23.35 33.53 -14.07
CA GLN A 35 -23.44 34.28 -12.82
C GLN A 35 -24.87 34.80 -12.65
N ALA A 36 -25.39 34.76 -11.43
CA ALA A 36 -26.66 35.40 -11.10
C ALA A 36 -26.59 36.92 -11.28
N SER A 37 -27.74 37.56 -11.50
CA SER A 37 -27.85 39.02 -11.59
C SER A 37 -27.33 39.72 -10.32
N ARG A 38 -26.82 40.94 -10.44
CA ARG A 38 -26.33 41.73 -9.28
C ARG A 38 -27.46 41.94 -8.26
N TYR A 39 -27.16 41.74 -6.99
CA TYR A 39 -28.12 41.78 -5.88
C TYR A 39 -29.33 40.84 -6.06
N CYS A 40 -29.11 39.65 -6.65
CA CYS A 40 -30.15 38.65 -6.83
C CYS A 40 -30.82 38.21 -5.51
N LEU A 41 -32.13 37.94 -5.57
CA LEU A 41 -32.86 37.27 -4.49
C LEU A 41 -32.46 35.78 -4.42
N TYR A 42 -32.43 35.23 -3.21
CA TYR A 42 -32.01 33.86 -2.95
C TYR A 42 -33.17 32.98 -2.46
N PRO A 43 -33.24 31.69 -2.84
CA PRO A 43 -32.30 30.98 -3.73
C PRO A 43 -32.42 31.39 -5.21
N GLN A 44 -31.37 31.11 -5.97
CA GLN A 44 -31.36 31.17 -7.44
C GLN A 44 -31.47 29.75 -7.98
N ASP A 45 -32.50 29.49 -8.77
CA ASP A 45 -32.76 28.19 -9.38
C ASP A 45 -32.17 28.10 -10.80
N ILE A 46 -31.59 26.93 -11.12
CA ILE A 46 -31.17 26.50 -12.47
C ILE A 46 -31.78 25.13 -12.74
N VAL A 47 -32.36 24.90 -13.93
CA VAL A 47 -32.81 23.58 -14.38
C VAL A 47 -32.08 23.19 -15.66
N ILE A 48 -31.56 21.97 -15.69
CA ILE A 48 -30.99 21.33 -16.88
C ILE A 48 -31.82 20.11 -17.28
N GLN A 49 -31.95 19.90 -18.59
CA GLN A 49 -32.59 18.75 -19.21
C GLN A 49 -31.50 17.85 -19.81
N LEU A 50 -31.54 16.55 -19.49
CA LEU A 50 -30.70 15.52 -20.11
C LEU A 50 -31.28 15.17 -21.49
N GLU A 51 -30.44 14.81 -22.47
CA GLU A 51 -30.98 14.43 -23.80
C GLU A 51 -31.73 13.09 -23.79
N ASN A 52 -31.53 12.25 -22.77
CA ASN A 52 -32.25 10.99 -22.55
C ASN A 52 -32.52 10.78 -21.05
N ARG A 53 -33.62 10.11 -20.70
CA ARG A 53 -33.89 9.65 -19.32
C ARG A 53 -32.75 8.74 -18.87
N SER A 54 -32.09 9.10 -17.77
CA SER A 54 -30.80 8.50 -17.39
C SER A 54 -30.68 8.28 -15.90
N ARG A 55 -29.86 7.30 -15.51
CA ARG A 55 -29.47 7.03 -14.13
C ARG A 55 -28.22 7.84 -13.79
N LEU A 56 -28.41 8.93 -13.05
CA LEU A 56 -27.35 9.78 -12.53
C LEU A 56 -26.51 9.02 -11.50
N ARG A 57 -25.18 9.07 -11.65
CA ARG A 57 -24.19 8.46 -10.74
C ARG A 57 -23.32 9.50 -10.04
N LYS A 58 -22.97 10.59 -10.74
CA LYS A 58 -22.14 11.67 -10.18
C LYS A 58 -22.47 13.00 -10.86
N ILE A 59 -22.49 14.06 -10.06
CA ILE A 59 -22.60 15.45 -10.51
C ILE A 59 -21.34 16.17 -10.03
N GLN A 60 -20.77 17.06 -10.85
CA GLN A 60 -19.62 17.88 -10.49
C GLN A 60 -19.93 19.35 -10.79
N ILE A 61 -19.67 20.24 -9.85
CA ILE A 61 -19.87 21.68 -10.00
C ILE A 61 -18.52 22.37 -9.82
N LEU A 62 -18.13 23.20 -10.78
CA LEU A 62 -16.98 24.10 -10.66
C LEU A 62 -17.47 25.51 -10.31
N SER A 63 -17.28 25.92 -9.06
CA SER A 63 -17.68 27.24 -8.55
C SER A 63 -16.68 28.34 -8.94
N HIS A 64 -17.17 29.55 -9.16
CA HIS A 64 -16.33 30.73 -9.44
C HIS A 64 -15.53 31.14 -8.18
N GLN A 65 -14.25 31.50 -8.33
CA GLN A 65 -13.27 31.60 -7.24
C GLN A 65 -13.63 32.56 -6.08
N TYR A 66 -14.51 33.54 -6.27
CA TYR A 66 -15.05 34.41 -5.21
C TYR A 66 -16.57 34.64 -5.25
N LEU A 67 -17.31 34.02 -6.18
CA LEU A 67 -18.78 34.14 -6.27
C LEU A 67 -19.44 32.84 -5.77
N ILE A 68 -18.97 32.34 -4.62
CA ILE A 68 -19.29 31.00 -4.14
C ILE A 68 -20.58 31.05 -3.31
N ALA A 69 -21.58 30.25 -3.68
CA ALA A 69 -22.78 30.02 -2.89
C ALA A 69 -22.45 29.27 -1.60
N THR A 70 -23.04 29.60 -0.45
CA THR A 70 -22.82 28.84 0.80
C THR A 70 -23.27 27.38 0.66
N LYS A 71 -24.30 27.15 -0.16
CA LYS A 71 -25.01 25.87 -0.28
C LYS A 71 -25.72 25.77 -1.63
N ILE A 72 -25.73 24.56 -2.21
CA ILE A 72 -26.54 24.19 -3.38
C ILE A 72 -27.37 22.95 -3.03
N GLU A 73 -28.68 22.98 -3.26
CA GLU A 73 -29.56 21.80 -3.22
C GLU A 73 -29.77 21.21 -4.61
N PHE A 74 -30.02 19.90 -4.65
CA PHE A 74 -30.17 19.11 -5.87
C PHE A 74 -31.53 18.40 -5.87
N PHE A 75 -32.24 18.47 -6.99
CA PHE A 75 -33.50 17.76 -7.22
C PHE A 75 -33.47 17.06 -8.57
N VAL A 76 -33.81 15.78 -8.62
CA VAL A 76 -34.05 15.07 -9.89
C VAL A 76 -35.50 15.26 -10.29
N GLY A 77 -35.77 15.61 -11.55
CA GLY A 77 -37.11 15.69 -12.11
C GLY A 77 -37.34 14.58 -13.12
N ASP A 78 -38.50 13.93 -13.04
CA ASP A 78 -38.94 12.94 -14.03
C ASP A 78 -40.40 13.22 -14.41
N ILE A 79 -40.81 12.84 -15.62
CA ILE A 79 -42.18 13.04 -16.11
C ILE A 79 -42.91 11.70 -15.96
N PRO A 80 -44.11 11.65 -15.35
CA PRO A 80 -44.96 10.46 -15.41
C PRO A 80 -45.35 10.16 -16.86
N ASP A 81 -45.37 8.88 -17.24
CA ASP A 81 -45.83 8.46 -18.56
C ASP A 81 -47.24 9.03 -18.86
N GLU A 82 -47.51 9.31 -20.15
CA GLU A 82 -48.70 10.00 -20.69
C GLU A 82 -48.74 11.56 -20.62
N GLN A 83 -47.70 12.25 -20.14
CA GLN A 83 -47.65 13.73 -20.13
C GLN A 83 -46.64 14.34 -21.13
N SER A 84 -46.89 15.59 -21.55
CA SER A 84 -46.01 16.34 -22.46
C SER A 84 -44.70 16.74 -21.79
N GLN A 85 -43.63 16.92 -22.58
CA GLN A 85 -42.26 17.15 -22.10
C GLN A 85 -41.98 18.59 -21.61
N ASP A 86 -42.93 19.16 -20.89
CA ASP A 86 -42.87 20.51 -20.35
C ASP A 86 -42.33 20.53 -18.92
N ILE A 87 -41.64 21.62 -18.55
CA ILE A 87 -40.97 21.79 -17.25
C ILE A 87 -41.99 21.71 -16.08
N GLU A 88 -43.22 22.17 -16.31
CA GLU A 88 -44.30 22.24 -15.33
C GLU A 88 -44.89 20.86 -14.97
N ASN A 89 -44.73 19.87 -15.85
CA ASN A 89 -45.17 18.49 -15.63
C ASN A 89 -44.13 17.64 -14.84
N ALA A 90 -42.88 18.13 -14.71
CA ALA A 90 -41.80 17.38 -14.10
C ALA A 90 -41.94 17.29 -12.57
N ARG A 91 -41.97 16.07 -12.03
CA ARG A 91 -42.06 15.83 -10.58
C ARG A 91 -40.66 15.79 -9.97
N TYR A 92 -40.32 16.84 -9.21
CA TYR A 92 -38.99 17.00 -8.62
C TYR A 92 -38.85 16.31 -7.25
N THR A 93 -37.95 15.33 -7.18
CA THR A 93 -37.54 14.65 -5.94
C THR A 93 -36.21 15.21 -5.44
N ARG A 94 -36.16 15.67 -4.19
CA ARG A 94 -34.97 16.27 -3.56
C ARG A 94 -33.91 15.20 -3.25
N LEU A 95 -32.76 15.28 -3.89
CA LEU A 95 -31.61 14.39 -3.67
C LEU A 95 -30.80 14.79 -2.42
N GLY A 96 -30.89 16.05 -2.01
CA GLY A 96 -30.17 16.59 -0.85
C GLY A 96 -29.47 17.91 -1.17
N TYR A 97 -28.45 18.24 -0.40
CA TYR A 97 -27.66 19.46 -0.59
C TYR A 97 -26.18 19.26 -0.24
N VAL A 98 -25.38 20.21 -0.73
CA VAL A 98 -23.93 20.30 -0.50
C VAL A 98 -23.53 21.75 -0.21
N SER A 99 -22.76 21.93 0.85
CA SER A 99 -22.15 23.21 1.24
C SER A 99 -20.79 23.43 0.54
N LEU A 100 -20.45 24.67 0.18
CA LEU A 100 -19.17 25.06 -0.46
C LEU A 100 -18.33 25.94 0.47
N SER A 101 -17.03 26.09 0.21
CA SER A 101 -16.12 26.91 1.02
C SER A 101 -16.17 28.40 0.68
N ASP A 102 -15.92 29.21 1.68
CA ASP A 102 -15.53 30.62 1.60
C ASP A 102 -14.34 30.94 0.67
N ASN A 103 -13.40 29.99 0.53
CA ASN A 103 -12.16 30.04 -0.25
C ASN A 103 -11.13 31.09 0.22
N GLU A 104 -11.28 31.64 1.44
CA GLU A 104 -10.37 32.66 2.00
C GLU A 104 -8.93 32.14 2.08
N LYS A 105 -8.76 30.85 2.38
CA LYS A 105 -7.47 30.16 2.52
C LYS A 105 -6.59 30.18 1.25
N THR A 106 -7.16 30.46 0.08
CA THR A 106 -6.40 30.62 -1.18
C THR A 106 -6.23 32.09 -1.59
N GLY A 107 -6.71 33.03 -0.77
CA GLY A 107 -6.87 34.43 -1.15
C GLY A 107 -7.92 34.62 -2.26
N TYR A 108 -8.92 33.73 -2.31
CA TYR A 108 -9.96 33.62 -3.34
C TYR A 108 -9.42 33.47 -4.78
N LYS A 109 -8.26 32.81 -4.95
CA LYS A 109 -7.61 32.61 -6.25
C LYS A 109 -7.92 31.26 -6.89
N ALA A 110 -8.21 30.22 -6.11
CA ALA A 110 -8.56 28.90 -6.62
C ALA A 110 -10.06 28.81 -6.95
N ARG A 111 -10.46 27.99 -7.93
CA ARG A 111 -11.87 27.62 -8.15
C ARG A 111 -12.20 26.36 -7.34
N GLU A 112 -13.37 26.28 -6.70
CA GLU A 112 -13.78 25.05 -5.98
C GLU A 112 -14.46 24.08 -6.95
N LEU A 113 -13.84 22.90 -7.15
CA LEU A 113 -14.47 21.77 -7.82
C LEU A 113 -15.12 20.86 -6.76
N LYS A 114 -16.44 20.76 -6.76
CA LYS A 114 -17.20 19.90 -5.84
C LYS A 114 -17.83 18.74 -6.60
N SER A 115 -17.46 17.51 -6.21
CA SER A 115 -18.05 16.28 -6.74
C SER A 115 -19.07 15.70 -5.76
N VAL A 116 -20.23 15.31 -6.28
CA VAL A 116 -21.38 14.78 -5.54
C VAL A 116 -21.75 13.43 -6.15
N HIS A 117 -21.72 12.36 -5.37
CA HIS A 117 -22.23 11.06 -5.80
C HIS A 117 -23.72 11.00 -5.52
N VAL A 118 -24.49 10.48 -6.47
CA VAL A 118 -25.95 10.36 -6.44
C VAL A 118 -26.33 9.01 -7.04
N ASP A 119 -27.49 8.46 -6.69
CA ASP A 119 -28.07 7.34 -7.43
C ASP A 119 -29.55 7.62 -7.64
N ALA A 120 -29.89 8.15 -8.81
CA ALA A 120 -31.20 8.71 -9.10
C ALA A 120 -31.52 8.61 -10.59
N ILE A 121 -32.79 8.39 -10.93
CA ILE A 121 -33.27 8.32 -12.32
C ILE A 121 -34.12 9.55 -12.62
N GLY A 122 -33.95 10.14 -13.81
CA GLY A 122 -34.82 11.18 -14.32
C GLY A 122 -34.41 11.74 -15.68
N LEU A 123 -35.13 12.77 -16.12
CA LEU A 123 -34.83 13.55 -17.33
C LEU A 123 -34.29 14.95 -17.00
N TYR A 124 -34.59 15.48 -15.81
CA TYR A 124 -34.19 16.82 -15.38
C TYR A 124 -33.32 16.78 -14.13
N LEU A 125 -32.43 17.75 -14.00
CA LEU A 125 -31.76 18.08 -12.75
C LEU A 125 -31.98 19.57 -12.46
N LYS A 126 -32.55 19.86 -11.29
CA LYS A 126 -32.72 21.21 -10.76
C LYS A 126 -31.73 21.46 -9.63
N LEU A 127 -31.15 22.66 -9.64
CA LEU A 127 -30.17 23.16 -8.68
C LEU A 127 -30.72 24.42 -8.01
N ASN A 128 -30.85 24.42 -6.68
CA ASN A 128 -31.26 25.59 -5.90
C ASN A 128 -30.03 26.17 -5.19
N ILE A 129 -29.59 27.35 -5.61
CA ILE A 129 -28.33 27.96 -5.23
C ILE A 129 -28.61 29.04 -4.17
N HIS A 130 -28.14 28.84 -2.94
CA HIS A 130 -28.39 29.78 -1.84
C HIS A 130 -27.40 30.96 -1.84
N LYS A 131 -27.57 31.88 -0.88
CA LYS A 131 -26.75 33.09 -0.67
C LYS A 131 -25.25 32.87 -0.86
N ASN A 132 -24.54 33.88 -1.34
CA ASN A 132 -23.08 33.85 -1.44
C ASN A 132 -22.39 33.86 -0.06
N HIS A 133 -21.16 33.35 -0.03
CA HIS A 133 -20.17 33.75 0.98
C HIS A 133 -19.80 35.23 0.76
N ILE A 134 -19.83 36.03 1.82
CA ILE A 134 -19.51 37.46 1.77
C ILE A 134 -17.99 37.62 1.75
N ASN A 135 -17.47 38.36 0.77
CA ASN A 135 -16.03 38.62 0.66
C ASN A 135 -15.76 39.94 -0.08
N LYS A 136 -14.52 40.42 0.01
CA LYS A 136 -14.09 41.74 -0.51
C LYS A 136 -14.18 41.90 -2.03
N TYR A 137 -14.31 40.81 -2.79
CA TYR A 137 -14.40 40.81 -4.25
C TYR A 137 -15.85 40.64 -4.75
N ASN A 138 -16.77 40.19 -3.90
CA ASN A 138 -18.18 39.96 -4.23
C ASN A 138 -19.09 41.09 -3.72
N ILE A 139 -18.80 42.33 -4.16
CA ILE A 139 -19.51 43.55 -3.70
C ILE A 139 -21.01 43.60 -4.12
N TYR A 140 -21.41 42.76 -5.07
CA TYR A 140 -22.79 42.69 -5.58
C TYR A 140 -23.60 41.52 -5.00
N ASN A 141 -23.04 40.74 -4.07
CA ASN A 141 -23.65 39.54 -3.51
C ASN A 141 -24.22 38.59 -4.58
N GLN A 142 -23.37 38.24 -5.57
CA GLN A 142 -23.69 37.32 -6.66
C GLN A 142 -23.18 35.90 -6.37
N VAL A 143 -23.78 34.91 -7.02
CA VAL A 143 -23.28 33.53 -7.12
C VAL A 143 -22.92 33.19 -8.57
N GLY A 144 -21.91 32.36 -8.78
CA GLY A 144 -21.43 32.00 -10.11
C GLY A 144 -20.89 30.58 -10.22
N ILE A 145 -21.30 29.88 -11.28
CA ILE A 145 -20.89 28.51 -11.62
C ILE A 145 -20.20 28.56 -12.98
N ILE A 146 -18.96 28.04 -13.04
CA ILE A 146 -18.16 27.98 -14.27
C ILE A 146 -18.67 26.86 -15.19
N ALA A 147 -18.90 25.68 -14.62
CA ALA A 147 -19.28 24.47 -15.36
C ALA A 147 -20.00 23.46 -14.46
N ILE A 148 -20.84 22.61 -15.08
CA ILE A 148 -21.59 21.53 -14.42
C ILE A 148 -21.36 20.26 -15.23
N ASN A 149 -20.80 19.22 -14.62
CA ASN A 149 -20.64 17.91 -15.25
C ASN A 149 -21.65 16.92 -14.68
N VAL A 150 -22.27 16.12 -15.53
CA VAL A 150 -23.23 15.08 -15.13
C VAL A 150 -22.76 13.76 -15.71
N ILE A 151 -22.66 12.73 -14.88
CA ILE A 151 -22.12 11.42 -15.23
C ILE A 151 -23.10 10.33 -14.80
N GLY A 152 -23.40 9.40 -15.69
CA GLY A 152 -24.40 8.35 -15.48
C GLY A 152 -24.53 7.38 -16.65
N ASP A 153 -25.54 6.51 -16.56
CA ASP A 153 -25.89 5.54 -17.60
C ASP A 153 -27.24 5.93 -18.24
N GLU A 154 -27.33 5.92 -19.57
CA GLU A 154 -28.58 6.16 -20.31
C GLU A 154 -29.53 4.96 -20.20
N ILE A 155 -30.80 5.19 -19.89
CA ILE A 155 -31.84 4.16 -19.90
C ILE A 155 -32.43 4.11 -21.31
N ARG A 156 -32.49 2.92 -21.92
CA ARG A 156 -32.82 2.77 -23.35
C ARG A 156 -34.05 1.92 -23.62
N ARG A 157 -34.58 1.19 -22.64
CA ARG A 157 -35.85 0.45 -22.73
C ARG A 157 -36.63 0.53 -21.40
N PRO A 158 -37.98 0.54 -21.42
CA PRO A 158 -38.77 0.51 -20.19
C PRO A 158 -38.55 -0.74 -19.31
N THR A 159 -38.08 -1.84 -19.91
CA THR A 159 -37.74 -3.09 -19.21
C THR A 159 -36.44 -3.01 -18.39
N ASP A 160 -35.63 -1.95 -18.50
CA ASP A 160 -34.35 -1.79 -17.78
C ASP A 160 -34.53 -1.51 -16.26
N LEU A 161 -35.76 -1.55 -15.74
CA LEU A 161 -36.13 -1.08 -14.39
C LEU A 161 -36.22 -2.16 -13.30
N THR A 162 -36.28 -3.45 -13.65
CA THR A 162 -36.60 -4.54 -12.69
C THR A 162 -35.62 -5.71 -12.64
N ASP A 163 -34.54 -5.70 -13.42
CA ASP A 163 -33.59 -6.81 -13.52
C ASP A 163 -32.13 -6.36 -13.30
N PRO A 164 -31.41 -6.89 -12.29
CA PRO A 164 -29.99 -6.57 -12.07
C PRO A 164 -29.05 -7.05 -13.19
N ASP A 165 -29.37 -8.14 -13.89
CA ASP A 165 -28.38 -8.95 -14.63
C ASP A 165 -28.42 -8.73 -16.16
N VAL A 166 -29.24 -7.79 -16.65
CA VAL A 166 -29.47 -7.54 -18.09
C VAL A 166 -28.54 -6.45 -18.67
N TYR A 167 -27.53 -5.99 -17.92
CA TYR A 167 -26.57 -4.96 -18.36
C TYR A 167 -25.43 -5.46 -19.29
N LEU A 168 -25.51 -6.70 -19.79
CA LEU A 168 -24.57 -7.26 -20.76
C LEU A 168 -25.11 -7.23 -22.19
N ASP A 169 -24.58 -6.27 -22.94
CA ASP A 169 -24.46 -6.24 -24.41
C ASP A 169 -24.12 -7.64 -24.96
N PRO A 170 -24.85 -8.19 -25.96
CA PRO A 170 -24.71 -9.60 -26.37
C PRO A 170 -23.29 -10.02 -26.76
N ASP A 171 -22.48 -9.13 -27.35
CA ASP A 171 -21.08 -9.43 -27.66
C ASP A 171 -20.17 -9.42 -26.42
N LYS A 172 -20.53 -8.69 -25.35
CA LYS A 172 -19.85 -8.75 -24.05
C LYS A 172 -20.25 -9.97 -23.25
N ARG A 173 -21.50 -10.43 -23.37
CA ARG A 173 -21.99 -11.67 -22.74
C ARG A 173 -21.17 -12.88 -23.23
N ARG A 174 -20.94 -12.97 -24.54
CA ARG A 174 -20.03 -13.96 -25.17
C ARG A 174 -18.59 -13.87 -24.66
N ALA A 175 -18.07 -12.66 -24.43
CA ALA A 175 -16.71 -12.48 -23.92
C ALA A 175 -16.56 -12.95 -22.45
N ILE A 176 -17.58 -12.76 -21.62
CA ILE A 176 -17.61 -13.23 -20.22
C ILE A 176 -17.87 -14.74 -20.15
N GLU A 177 -18.70 -15.29 -21.04
CA GLU A 177 -18.87 -16.74 -21.24
C GLU A 177 -17.57 -17.44 -21.70
N ALA A 178 -16.64 -16.70 -22.33
CA ALA A 178 -15.33 -17.21 -22.75
C ALA A 178 -14.24 -17.09 -21.67
N ASP A 179 -14.24 -16.04 -20.85
CA ASP A 179 -13.33 -15.87 -19.71
C ASP A 179 -14.04 -15.25 -18.49
N PRO A 180 -14.43 -16.06 -17.49
CA PRO A 180 -15.07 -15.60 -16.25
C PRO A 180 -14.24 -14.60 -15.42
N SER A 181 -12.93 -14.46 -15.66
CA SER A 181 -12.11 -13.47 -14.94
C SER A 181 -12.40 -12.02 -15.36
N LEU A 182 -13.02 -11.81 -16.53
CA LEU A 182 -13.37 -10.49 -17.05
C LEU A 182 -14.55 -9.82 -16.31
N GLU A 183 -15.39 -10.59 -15.62
CA GLU A 183 -16.60 -10.06 -14.97
C GLU A 183 -16.27 -9.00 -13.89
N GLY A 184 -15.18 -9.21 -13.14
CA GLY A 184 -14.68 -8.25 -12.14
C GLY A 184 -14.04 -6.96 -12.70
N LEU A 185 -13.84 -6.88 -14.02
CA LEU A 185 -13.35 -5.68 -14.72
C LEU A 185 -14.49 -4.79 -15.23
N TYR A 186 -15.61 -5.39 -15.67
CA TYR A 186 -16.75 -4.63 -16.20
C TYR A 186 -17.74 -4.19 -15.11
N ASN A 187 -17.94 -4.99 -14.06
CA ASN A 187 -18.93 -4.71 -13.01
C ASN A 187 -18.37 -3.84 -11.85
N LYS A 188 -17.81 -2.67 -12.19
CA LYS A 188 -17.51 -1.60 -11.21
C LYS A 188 -18.41 -0.38 -11.46
N PRO A 189 -19.51 -0.20 -10.70
CA PRO A 189 -20.44 0.91 -10.91
C PRO A 189 -19.80 2.29 -10.67
N ASP A 190 -18.72 2.35 -9.87
CA ASP A 190 -18.01 3.60 -9.54
C ASP A 190 -16.83 3.92 -10.48
N PHE A 191 -16.54 3.09 -11.49
CA PHE A 191 -15.44 3.37 -12.41
C PHE A 191 -15.83 4.42 -13.45
N ILE A 192 -15.54 5.68 -13.13
CA ILE A 192 -15.67 6.82 -14.03
C ILE A 192 -14.36 7.00 -14.79
N SER A 193 -14.45 7.12 -16.11
CA SER A 193 -13.29 7.36 -16.97
C SER A 193 -12.63 8.71 -16.66
N PRO A 194 -11.28 8.79 -16.58
CA PRO A 194 -10.57 10.08 -16.54
C PRO A 194 -10.83 10.99 -17.75
N LEU A 195 -11.43 10.47 -18.83
CA LEU A 195 -11.84 11.25 -20.01
C LEU A 195 -13.27 11.83 -19.88
N ASP A 196 -14.02 11.46 -18.84
CA ASP A 196 -15.37 11.96 -18.53
C ASP A 196 -15.36 12.92 -17.33
N ASP A 197 -14.23 13.10 -16.65
CA ASP A 197 -14.06 14.03 -15.53
C ASP A 197 -14.00 15.50 -15.98
N LEU A 198 -14.57 16.41 -15.19
CA LEU A 198 -14.66 17.82 -15.55
C LEU A 198 -13.29 18.48 -15.76
N ALA A 199 -12.24 18.03 -15.07
CA ALA A 199 -10.89 18.58 -15.27
C ALA A 199 -10.35 18.31 -16.69
N PHE A 200 -10.76 17.22 -17.34
CA PHE A 200 -10.30 16.85 -18.69
C PHE A 200 -10.76 17.87 -19.74
N ASP A 201 -12.06 18.19 -19.78
CA ASP A 201 -12.61 19.18 -20.71
C ASP A 201 -12.18 20.63 -20.38
N MET A 202 -11.87 20.93 -19.11
CA MET A 202 -11.54 22.30 -18.68
C MET A 202 -10.09 22.74 -18.95
N TYR A 203 -9.19 21.79 -19.22
CA TYR A 203 -7.75 22.07 -19.41
C TYR A 203 -7.16 21.61 -20.75
N GLN A 204 -7.96 21.03 -21.65
CA GLN A 204 -7.51 20.57 -22.97
C GLN A 204 -8.24 21.27 -24.13
N ASP A 205 -7.57 21.33 -25.29
CA ASP A 205 -8.18 21.70 -26.57
C ASP A 205 -9.36 20.75 -26.91
N PRO A 206 -10.56 21.27 -27.24
CA PRO A 206 -11.76 20.46 -27.46
C PRO A 206 -11.65 19.44 -28.62
N GLU A 207 -10.87 19.73 -29.65
CA GLU A 207 -10.68 18.82 -30.79
C GLU A 207 -9.73 17.67 -30.40
N ILE A 208 -8.65 17.99 -29.68
CA ILE A 208 -7.73 16.99 -29.12
C ILE A 208 -8.47 16.08 -28.12
N ALA A 209 -9.30 16.64 -27.25
CA ALA A 209 -10.16 15.87 -26.34
C ALA A 209 -11.10 14.90 -27.11
N GLY A 210 -11.68 15.35 -28.22
CA GLY A 210 -12.48 14.52 -29.13
C GLY A 210 -11.68 13.40 -29.81
N ILE A 211 -10.43 13.67 -30.23
CA ILE A 211 -9.53 12.67 -30.82
C ILE A 211 -9.10 11.63 -29.77
N ILE A 212 -8.76 12.05 -28.55
CA ILE A 212 -8.40 11.15 -27.45
C ILE A 212 -9.56 10.18 -27.14
N ARG A 213 -10.80 10.68 -27.07
CA ARG A 213 -12.01 9.84 -26.88
C ARG A 213 -12.18 8.79 -27.99
N LYS A 214 -11.90 9.15 -29.27
CA LYS A 214 -11.92 8.21 -30.40
C LYS A 214 -10.82 7.15 -30.31
N LEU A 215 -9.59 7.54 -29.98
CA LEU A 215 -8.46 6.62 -29.83
C LEU A 215 -8.63 5.68 -28.63
N GLU A 216 -9.19 6.15 -27.52
CA GLU A 216 -9.50 5.29 -26.36
C GLU A 216 -10.52 4.20 -26.71
N LYS A 217 -11.58 4.55 -27.45
CA LYS A 217 -12.55 3.58 -27.98
C LYS A 217 -11.87 2.55 -28.89
N LYS A 218 -11.05 2.99 -29.85
CA LYS A 218 -10.24 2.10 -30.70
C LYS A 218 -9.28 1.22 -29.92
N LYS A 219 -8.71 1.72 -28.82
CA LYS A 219 -7.80 0.95 -27.96
C LYS A 219 -8.56 -0.19 -27.25
N GLN A 220 -9.78 0.07 -26.80
CA GLN A 220 -10.65 -0.94 -26.20
C GLN A 220 -11.08 -1.99 -27.23
N GLU A 221 -11.48 -1.57 -28.43
CA GLU A 221 -11.76 -2.45 -29.58
C GLU A 221 -10.55 -3.31 -29.96
N ALA A 222 -9.34 -2.72 -30.00
CA ALA A 222 -8.10 -3.43 -30.30
C ALA A 222 -7.71 -4.46 -29.23
N VAL A 223 -8.00 -4.20 -27.95
CA VAL A 223 -7.81 -5.20 -26.86
C VAL A 223 -8.81 -6.35 -27.00
N LEU A 224 -10.08 -6.07 -27.28
CA LEU A 224 -11.11 -7.10 -27.51
C LEU A 224 -10.86 -7.96 -28.77
N GLN A 225 -10.11 -7.43 -29.74
CA GLN A 225 -9.67 -8.13 -30.95
C GLN A 225 -8.27 -8.75 -30.83
N GLU A 226 -7.70 -8.83 -29.62
CA GLU A 226 -6.35 -9.35 -29.33
C GLU A 226 -5.20 -8.66 -30.09
N ARG A 227 -5.44 -7.47 -30.67
CA ARG A 227 -4.46 -6.65 -31.41
C ARG A 227 -3.56 -5.88 -30.44
N PHE A 228 -2.89 -6.58 -29.52
CA PHE A 228 -2.20 -5.98 -28.38
C PHE A 228 -1.12 -4.95 -28.75
N GLU A 229 -0.34 -5.18 -29.82
CA GLU A 229 0.64 -4.19 -30.30
C GLU A 229 -0.02 -2.92 -30.89
N TYR A 230 -1.22 -3.03 -31.47
CA TYR A 230 -1.99 -1.86 -31.92
C TYR A 230 -2.58 -1.11 -30.72
N ALA A 231 -3.14 -1.81 -29.73
CA ALA A 231 -3.59 -1.21 -28.47
C ALA A 231 -2.45 -0.48 -27.71
N LYS A 232 -1.23 -1.03 -27.77
CA LYS A 232 -0.01 -0.44 -27.21
C LYS A 232 0.43 0.83 -27.96
N LYS A 233 0.37 0.85 -29.30
CA LYS A 233 0.56 2.07 -30.11
C LYS A 233 -0.47 3.14 -29.77
N LEU A 234 -1.75 2.79 -29.70
CA LEU A 234 -2.85 3.70 -29.35
C LEU A 234 -2.68 4.29 -27.94
N LYS A 235 -2.27 3.47 -26.95
CA LYS A 235 -1.95 3.94 -25.59
C LYS A 235 -0.84 4.99 -25.57
N ALA A 236 0.21 4.82 -26.38
CA ALA A 236 1.30 5.79 -26.48
C ALA A 236 0.81 7.12 -27.10
N ALA A 237 0.07 7.05 -28.21
CA ALA A 237 -0.48 8.22 -28.89
C ALA A 237 -1.44 9.03 -28.00
N ILE A 238 -2.31 8.36 -27.22
CA ILE A 238 -3.19 9.01 -26.24
C ILE A 238 -2.40 9.80 -25.20
N SER A 239 -1.31 9.23 -24.67
CA SER A 239 -0.47 9.89 -23.67
C SER A 239 0.28 11.10 -24.20
N GLU A 240 0.63 11.13 -25.49
CA GLU A 240 1.26 12.30 -26.12
C GLU A 240 0.22 13.38 -26.44
N LEU A 241 -0.95 12.99 -26.95
CA LEU A 241 -2.06 13.92 -27.24
C LEU A 241 -2.55 14.65 -26.00
N GLN A 242 -2.53 14.03 -24.81
CA GLN A 242 -2.87 14.71 -23.56
C GLN A 242 -1.95 15.93 -23.29
N LYS A 243 -0.62 15.76 -23.46
CA LYS A 243 0.36 16.85 -23.31
C LYS A 243 0.16 17.95 -24.36
N VAL A 244 -0.20 17.56 -25.59
CA VAL A 244 -0.50 18.49 -26.69
C VAL A 244 -1.78 19.28 -26.41
N GLY A 245 -2.83 18.62 -25.92
CA GLY A 245 -4.11 19.24 -25.57
C GLY A 245 -3.96 20.31 -24.50
N GLU A 246 -3.19 20.04 -23.45
CA GLU A 246 -2.85 21.05 -22.43
C GLU A 246 -2.07 22.25 -23.00
N LYS A 247 -1.12 22.00 -23.91
CA LYS A 247 -0.29 23.06 -24.49
C LYS A 247 -1.07 23.92 -25.49
N LEU A 248 -1.96 23.33 -26.28
CA LEU A 248 -2.90 24.08 -27.13
C LEU A 248 -3.90 24.87 -26.29
N GLY A 249 -4.43 24.31 -25.19
CA GLY A 249 -5.28 25.03 -24.24
C GLY A 249 -4.58 26.25 -23.61
N LYS A 250 -3.27 26.16 -23.31
CA LYS A 250 -2.46 27.30 -22.84
C LYS A 250 -2.32 28.38 -23.92
N PHE A 251 -1.98 28.02 -25.16
CA PHE A 251 -1.92 28.97 -26.27
C PHE A 251 -3.28 29.61 -26.60
N GLU A 252 -4.38 28.90 -26.41
CA GLU A 252 -5.75 29.41 -26.57
C GLU A 252 -6.06 30.51 -25.53
N VAL A 253 -5.69 30.30 -24.27
CA VAL A 253 -5.83 31.31 -23.20
C VAL A 253 -4.92 32.52 -23.46
N GLU A 254 -3.66 32.31 -23.83
CA GLU A 254 -2.72 33.39 -24.20
C GLU A 254 -3.22 34.22 -25.39
N LYS A 255 -3.80 33.55 -26.41
CA LYS A 255 -4.43 34.18 -27.57
C LYS A 255 -5.62 35.06 -27.16
N ARG A 256 -6.52 34.57 -26.30
CA ARG A 256 -7.63 35.38 -25.80
C ARG A 256 -7.15 36.55 -24.96
N GLN A 257 -6.18 36.35 -24.06
CA GLN A 257 -5.62 37.44 -23.25
C GLN A 257 -4.97 38.52 -24.12
N ALA A 258 -4.36 38.16 -25.25
CA ALA A 258 -3.86 39.14 -26.22
C ALA A 258 -5.02 39.94 -26.87
N VAL A 259 -6.12 39.29 -27.27
CA VAL A 259 -7.32 39.97 -27.79
C VAL A 259 -7.98 40.89 -26.75
N GLU A 260 -8.06 40.45 -25.49
CA GLU A 260 -8.62 41.23 -24.38
C GLU A 260 -7.76 42.45 -24.00
N ASN A 261 -6.46 42.41 -24.31
CA ASN A 261 -5.51 43.53 -24.18
C ASN A 261 -5.35 44.33 -25.48
N GLU A 262 -6.19 44.11 -26.50
CA GLU A 262 -6.13 44.74 -27.84
C GLU A 262 -4.82 44.49 -28.63
N ASP A 263 -4.00 43.53 -28.19
CA ASP A 263 -2.75 43.08 -28.81
C ASP A 263 -3.05 42.06 -29.94
N TYR A 264 -3.64 42.58 -31.02
CA TYR A 264 -4.10 41.76 -32.15
C TYR A 264 -2.96 41.06 -32.91
N ASP A 265 -1.75 41.62 -32.94
CA ASP A 265 -0.59 41.00 -33.58
C ASP A 265 -0.08 39.79 -32.80
N LYS A 266 0.00 39.88 -31.45
CA LYS A 266 0.29 38.71 -30.61
C LYS A 266 -0.82 37.67 -30.66
N ALA A 267 -2.09 38.08 -30.72
CA ALA A 267 -3.21 37.16 -30.90
C ALA A 267 -3.11 36.41 -32.25
N LYS A 268 -2.76 37.10 -33.33
CA LYS A 268 -2.50 36.55 -34.67
C LYS A 268 -1.32 35.59 -34.67
N LEU A 269 -0.19 35.97 -34.07
CA LEU A 269 0.97 35.10 -33.91
C LEU A 269 0.64 33.83 -33.10
N LYS A 270 -0.12 33.97 -32.01
CA LYS A 270 -0.56 32.83 -31.19
C LYS A 270 -1.50 31.91 -31.95
N LYS A 271 -2.39 32.44 -32.80
CA LYS A 271 -3.19 31.61 -33.70
C LYS A 271 -2.32 30.80 -34.66
N VAL A 272 -1.35 31.43 -35.35
CA VAL A 272 -0.42 30.72 -36.25
C VAL A 272 0.35 29.63 -35.49
N GLN A 273 0.86 29.92 -34.30
CA GLN A 273 1.53 28.94 -33.44
C GLN A 273 0.63 27.75 -33.02
N MET A 274 -0.68 27.97 -32.81
CA MET A 274 -1.64 26.89 -32.55
C MET A 274 -1.85 26.02 -33.80
N ASP A 275 -2.06 26.65 -34.95
CA ASP A 275 -2.39 25.98 -36.21
C ASP A 275 -1.18 25.16 -36.73
N GLU A 276 0.04 25.72 -36.65
CA GLU A 276 1.29 25.03 -36.97
C GLU A 276 1.56 23.85 -36.02
N TYR A 277 1.43 24.05 -34.70
CA TYR A 277 1.70 23.00 -33.71
C TYR A 277 0.70 21.84 -33.80
N ARG A 278 -0.59 22.15 -34.07
CA ARG A 278 -1.63 21.17 -34.37
C ARG A 278 -1.28 20.35 -35.61
N LEU A 279 -0.92 21.01 -36.71
CA LEU A 279 -0.56 20.35 -37.98
C LEU A 279 0.72 19.50 -37.84
N GLN A 280 1.71 19.94 -37.05
CA GLN A 280 2.90 19.16 -36.74
C GLN A 280 2.52 17.87 -36.01
N VAL A 281 1.82 17.96 -34.87
CA VAL A 281 1.45 16.78 -34.07
C VAL A 281 0.62 15.77 -34.87
N TYR A 282 -0.27 16.25 -35.75
CA TYR A 282 -1.10 15.36 -36.58
C TYR A 282 -0.28 14.55 -37.60
N LYS A 283 0.86 15.09 -38.05
CA LYS A 283 1.86 14.38 -38.88
C LYS A 283 2.73 13.47 -38.04
N ASP A 284 3.30 13.99 -36.95
CA ASP A 284 4.26 13.27 -36.08
C ASP A 284 3.64 12.01 -35.44
N LEU A 285 2.33 12.03 -35.16
CA LEU A 285 1.57 10.87 -34.67
C LEU A 285 0.92 10.02 -35.79
N ASN A 286 0.99 10.44 -37.05
CA ASN A 286 0.28 9.84 -38.19
C ASN A 286 -1.20 9.50 -37.87
N LEU A 287 -1.95 10.49 -37.37
CA LEU A 287 -3.31 10.29 -36.86
C LEU A 287 -4.30 9.57 -37.81
N PRO A 288 -4.28 9.80 -39.15
CA PRO A 288 -5.19 9.10 -40.07
C PRO A 288 -5.01 7.58 -40.08
N ASP A 289 -3.77 7.11 -39.88
CA ASP A 289 -3.38 5.70 -39.84
C ASP A 289 -3.70 5.08 -38.46
N LEU A 290 -3.40 5.78 -37.37
CA LEU A 290 -3.83 5.38 -36.01
C LEU A 290 -5.35 5.25 -35.88
N LEU A 291 -6.12 6.05 -36.63
CA LEU A 291 -7.58 5.96 -36.70
C LEU A 291 -8.09 4.99 -37.78
N GLU A 292 -7.21 4.34 -38.56
CA GLU A 292 -7.51 3.49 -39.74
C GLU A 292 -8.56 4.11 -40.67
N THR A 293 -8.46 5.42 -40.93
CA THR A 293 -9.50 6.22 -41.61
C THR A 293 -9.75 5.74 -43.05
N SER A 294 -8.77 5.06 -43.64
CA SER A 294 -8.81 4.44 -44.98
C SER A 294 -9.07 2.92 -44.97
N GLY A 295 -9.59 2.37 -43.87
CA GLY A 295 -9.84 0.94 -43.69
C GLY A 295 -8.64 0.15 -43.14
N SER A 296 -8.92 -1.00 -42.50
CA SER A 296 -7.94 -1.79 -41.76
C SER A 296 -6.94 -2.51 -42.68
N ARG A 297 -5.77 -1.89 -42.90
CA ARG A 297 -4.70 -2.41 -43.77
C ARG A 297 -3.65 -3.25 -43.01
N HIS A 298 -4.05 -4.41 -42.47
CA HIS A 298 -3.23 -5.63 -42.53
C HIS A 298 -3.92 -6.83 -41.87
N PRO A 299 -3.95 -8.02 -42.51
CA PRO A 299 -3.74 -9.27 -41.79
C PRO A 299 -2.26 -9.34 -41.37
N GLN A 300 -1.98 -9.60 -40.09
CA GLN A 300 -0.66 -10.06 -39.69
C GLN A 300 -0.61 -11.58 -39.81
N THR A 301 0.09 -12.09 -40.81
CA THR A 301 0.56 -13.47 -40.82
C THR A 301 1.54 -13.66 -39.67
N ILE A 302 1.32 -14.69 -38.84
CA ILE A 302 2.26 -15.08 -37.78
C ILE A 302 3.47 -15.73 -38.48
N ASP A 303 4.56 -14.99 -38.60
CA ASP A 303 5.82 -15.52 -39.12
C ASP A 303 6.70 -16.00 -37.95
N LEU A 304 7.16 -17.25 -38.03
CA LEU A 304 7.83 -17.96 -36.94
C LEU A 304 9.32 -18.16 -37.24
N GLU A 305 10.09 -17.07 -37.26
CA GLU A 305 11.55 -17.17 -37.32
C GLU A 305 12.13 -17.74 -36.01
N PRO A 306 12.93 -18.83 -36.07
CA PRO A 306 13.46 -19.48 -34.88
C PRO A 306 14.72 -18.76 -34.35
N ILE A 307 14.67 -18.33 -33.09
CA ILE A 307 15.78 -17.67 -32.38
C ILE A 307 17.02 -18.59 -32.36
N ARG A 308 18.05 -18.26 -33.15
CA ARG A 308 19.37 -18.89 -33.08
C ARG A 308 20.25 -18.19 -32.07
N GLN A 309 20.78 -18.94 -31.11
CA GLN A 309 21.74 -18.45 -30.11
C GLN A 309 23.14 -18.26 -30.75
N PRO A 310 23.84 -17.15 -30.49
CA PRO A 310 25.22 -16.96 -30.96
C PRO A 310 26.21 -17.77 -30.12
N THR A 311 27.03 -18.60 -30.77
CA THR A 311 28.13 -19.36 -30.14
C THR A 311 29.43 -18.53 -30.16
N PRO A 312 30.38 -18.71 -29.21
CA PRO A 312 31.61 -17.93 -29.18
C PRO A 312 32.57 -18.25 -30.36
N PRO A 313 33.40 -17.28 -30.81
CA PRO A 313 34.26 -17.46 -31.99
C PRO A 313 35.49 -18.32 -31.69
N ARG A 314 35.91 -19.13 -32.67
CA ARG A 314 37.18 -19.89 -32.65
C ARG A 314 37.99 -19.66 -33.94
N LEU A 315 39.08 -18.91 -33.76
CA LEU A 315 40.37 -18.92 -34.48
C LEU A 315 40.49 -19.55 -35.89
N GLN A 316 41.02 -18.74 -36.82
CA GLN A 316 42.03 -19.09 -37.85
C GLN A 316 41.52 -19.97 -39.05
N GLU A 317 42.04 -19.86 -40.28
CA GLU A 317 43.17 -19.07 -40.82
C GLU A 317 43.14 -18.93 -42.38
N LEU A 318 43.93 -17.99 -42.93
CA LEU A 318 44.59 -17.98 -44.26
C LEU A 318 43.74 -18.07 -45.57
N SER A 319 44.10 -17.47 -46.73
CA SER A 319 45.05 -16.38 -47.06
C SER A 319 45.05 -16.00 -48.57
N TYR A 320 45.74 -14.90 -48.91
CA TYR A 320 46.20 -14.42 -50.25
C TYR A 320 45.18 -13.61 -51.09
N ARG A 321 45.58 -12.56 -51.85
CA ARG A 321 46.93 -12.08 -52.24
C ARG A 321 46.97 -10.54 -52.46
N THR A 322 48.16 -9.94 -52.37
CA THR A 322 48.54 -8.52 -52.60
C THR A 322 49.92 -8.51 -53.33
N PRO A 323 50.76 -7.45 -53.49
CA PRO A 323 50.70 -5.96 -53.31
C PRO A 323 51.30 -5.18 -54.55
N PRO A 324 52.11 -4.06 -54.49
CA PRO A 324 51.99 -2.71 -53.89
C PRO A 324 52.35 -1.46 -54.80
N GLN A 325 52.19 -0.25 -54.21
CA GLN A 325 53.17 0.88 -54.13
C GLN A 325 53.18 2.10 -55.11
N THR A 326 53.09 3.33 -54.53
CA THR A 326 54.11 4.43 -54.55
C THR A 326 53.72 5.59 -53.57
N PRO A 327 54.61 6.54 -53.18
CA PRO A 327 54.52 7.31 -51.90
C PRO A 327 54.37 8.88 -52.00
N PRO A 328 54.20 9.62 -50.86
CA PRO A 328 53.94 11.09 -50.79
C PRO A 328 55.22 11.95 -50.56
N PRO A 329 55.13 13.29 -50.32
CA PRO A 329 55.39 13.81 -48.95
C PRO A 329 54.83 15.22 -48.52
N ARG A 330 54.94 15.50 -47.19
CA ARG A 330 55.15 16.79 -46.46
C ARG A 330 54.03 17.39 -45.55
N THR A 331 54.47 17.71 -44.32
CA THR A 331 53.97 18.70 -43.32
C THR A 331 55.20 19.57 -42.90
N PRO A 332 55.21 20.59 -41.97
CA PRO A 332 54.69 20.56 -40.57
C PRO A 332 54.19 21.90 -39.92
N TYR A 333 53.37 21.83 -38.86
CA TYR A 333 53.63 22.33 -37.47
C TYR A 333 52.40 22.14 -36.55
N ASP A 334 52.48 22.55 -35.26
CA ASP A 334 51.91 21.80 -34.14
C ASP A 334 51.39 22.68 -32.94
N GLU A 335 50.80 22.01 -31.95
CA GLU A 335 50.56 22.39 -30.54
C GLU A 335 49.31 23.21 -30.08
N ARG A 336 49.15 23.25 -28.75
CA ARG A 336 48.01 23.63 -27.86
C ARG A 336 48.43 24.87 -27.01
N PRO A 337 47.74 25.36 -25.94
CA PRO A 337 46.37 25.19 -25.42
C PRO A 337 45.67 26.53 -25.03
N LEU A 338 44.64 26.48 -24.15
CA LEU A 338 43.90 27.61 -23.53
C LEU A 338 44.76 28.52 -22.63
N PRO A 339 44.38 29.82 -22.50
CA PRO A 339 44.18 30.41 -21.16
C PRO A 339 42.99 31.40 -21.07
N ALA A 340 42.74 31.95 -19.87
CA ALA A 340 41.66 32.92 -19.57
C ALA A 340 42.16 34.13 -18.76
N MET A 341 41.45 35.29 -18.77
CA MET A 341 41.28 36.20 -17.59
C MET A 341 40.53 37.53 -17.87
N LYS A 342 39.87 38.05 -16.80
CA LYS A 342 39.49 39.48 -16.53
C LYS A 342 38.42 40.08 -17.46
N ASN A 343 37.64 41.13 -17.10
CA ASN A 343 37.65 42.13 -16.00
C ASN A 343 36.17 42.64 -15.81
N LYS A 344 35.69 43.47 -14.85
CA LYS A 344 36.17 44.16 -13.62
C LYS A 344 34.91 44.65 -12.81
N ASP A 345 35.11 45.53 -11.81
CA ASP A 345 34.20 46.58 -11.29
C ASP A 345 33.00 46.23 -10.37
N GLN A 346 32.69 46.98 -9.30
CA GLN A 346 33.50 47.94 -8.50
C GLN A 346 32.91 48.07 -7.06
N LYS A 347 33.59 48.76 -6.13
CA LYS A 347 33.22 48.80 -4.69
C LYS A 347 33.70 50.08 -3.98
N PRO A 348 32.99 50.59 -2.95
CA PRO A 348 33.57 51.40 -1.88
C PRO A 348 33.38 50.80 -0.46
N THR A 349 33.92 51.50 0.55
CA THR A 349 34.93 50.91 1.46
C THR A 349 35.11 51.72 2.76
N SER A 350 35.20 51.04 3.92
CA SER A 350 35.84 51.51 5.18
C SER A 350 35.68 50.47 6.33
N ASP A 351 36.40 50.54 7.46
CA ASP A 351 37.85 50.33 7.63
C ASP A 351 38.20 50.00 9.11
N SER A 352 39.45 49.57 9.40
CA SER A 352 40.10 49.44 10.75
C SER A 352 39.65 48.32 11.75
N PRO A 353 40.61 47.63 12.45
CA PRO A 353 40.32 46.60 13.49
C PRO A 353 40.96 46.92 14.91
N PRO A 354 41.32 45.97 15.83
CA PRO A 354 40.99 46.04 17.29
C PRO A 354 42.19 46.36 18.24
N PRO A 355 42.03 46.36 19.59
CA PRO A 355 42.60 45.27 20.46
C PRO A 355 41.77 44.99 21.79
N PRO A 356 42.29 44.55 23.00
CA PRO A 356 41.87 43.24 23.57
C PRO A 356 41.71 43.04 25.13
N ARG A 357 41.38 41.78 25.56
CA ARG A 357 41.60 41.11 26.89
C ARG A 357 40.65 41.31 28.13
N THR A 358 39.96 40.22 28.53
CA THR A 358 39.89 39.49 29.86
C THR A 358 40.26 40.17 31.21
N PRO A 359 39.82 39.68 32.43
CA PRO A 359 38.81 38.63 32.81
C PRO A 359 37.92 38.92 34.09
N TYR A 360 37.10 37.92 34.49
CA TYR A 360 36.70 37.52 35.88
C TYR A 360 35.61 38.28 36.71
N ASP A 361 34.40 37.68 36.75
CA ASP A 361 33.60 37.23 37.93
C ASP A 361 32.87 38.19 38.93
N GLU A 362 31.90 37.57 39.65
CA GLU A 362 31.13 37.94 40.86
C GLU A 362 30.04 39.06 40.90
N ARG A 363 28.81 38.58 41.15
CA ARG A 363 27.76 39.05 42.10
C ARG A 363 26.91 40.33 41.88
N LEU A 364 25.60 40.04 41.80
CA LEU A 364 24.44 40.66 42.48
C LEU A 364 23.75 41.95 41.93
N LEU A 365 22.47 41.72 41.60
CA LEU A 365 21.31 42.62 41.43
C LEU A 365 21.19 43.74 42.50
N PRO A 366 20.53 44.90 42.21
CA PRO A 366 19.05 44.94 42.30
C PRO A 366 18.28 45.94 41.39
N THR A 367 17.16 45.45 40.83
CA THR A 367 15.84 46.13 40.61
C THR A 367 15.72 47.42 39.74
N LYS A 368 14.55 47.85 39.21
CA LYS A 368 13.10 47.46 39.26
C LYS A 368 12.49 47.56 37.79
N PRO A 369 11.18 47.30 37.52
CA PRO A 369 10.75 46.73 36.23
C PRO A 369 9.65 47.51 35.44
N PRO A 370 9.23 47.01 34.26
CA PRO A 370 7.88 47.18 33.69
C PRO A 370 6.88 46.10 34.21
N PRO A 371 5.54 46.29 34.06
CA PRO A 371 4.56 45.50 34.80
C PRO A 371 3.99 44.25 34.08
N VAL A 372 3.88 43.18 34.88
CA VAL A 372 2.72 42.27 35.04
C VAL A 372 1.96 41.75 33.79
N PRO A 373 2.06 40.44 33.53
CA PRO A 373 0.93 39.55 33.27
C PRO A 373 0.52 38.76 34.53
N GLU A 374 -0.78 38.70 34.80
CA GLU A 374 -1.46 37.93 35.87
C GLU A 374 -2.72 37.30 35.22
N GLU A 375 -3.15 36.06 35.49
CA GLU A 375 -2.68 35.02 36.43
C GLU A 375 -2.77 33.62 35.78
N ASP A 376 -1.87 32.71 36.17
CA ASP A 376 -2.02 31.24 36.05
C ASP A 376 -2.44 30.70 37.43
N ASP A 377 -3.22 29.61 37.47
CA ASP A 377 -3.48 28.83 38.69
C ASP A 377 -3.24 27.32 38.41
N PRO A 378 -2.85 26.50 39.41
CA PRO A 378 -1.93 25.38 39.20
C PRO A 378 -2.56 24.04 38.74
N PRO A 379 -1.74 23.10 38.21
CA PRO A 379 -2.22 21.79 37.77
C PRO A 379 -2.58 20.87 38.96
N PRO A 380 -3.79 20.27 38.98
CA PRO A 380 -4.16 19.26 39.97
C PRO A 380 -3.69 17.86 39.58
N GLU A 381 -3.16 17.11 40.56
CA GLU A 381 -3.03 15.66 40.45
C GLU A 381 -4.39 14.97 40.72
N SER A 382 -4.60 13.79 40.12
CA SER A 382 -5.70 12.84 40.35
C SER A 382 -7.13 13.23 39.91
N SER A 383 -7.66 12.45 38.96
CA SER A 383 -9.08 12.09 38.76
C SER A 383 -10.17 13.16 38.98
N SER A 384 -10.45 13.98 37.96
CA SER A 384 -11.81 14.48 37.65
C SER A 384 -11.89 14.93 36.18
N GLY A 385 -13.11 15.09 35.65
CA GLY A 385 -13.37 15.25 34.21
C GLY A 385 -13.15 16.67 33.66
N ILE A 386 -12.86 16.77 32.35
CA ILE A 386 -12.78 18.04 31.61
C ILE A 386 -14.19 18.59 31.39
N THR A 387 -14.43 19.87 31.71
CA THR A 387 -15.78 20.48 31.78
C THR A 387 -16.20 21.32 30.58
N GLY A 388 -15.35 21.46 29.55
CA GLY A 388 -15.75 22.13 28.29
C GLY A 388 -16.81 21.33 27.51
N GLU A 389 -17.56 22.02 26.64
CA GLU A 389 -18.43 21.38 25.66
C GLU A 389 -17.60 20.78 24.49
N PRO A 390 -18.04 19.68 23.86
CA PRO A 390 -17.40 19.16 22.66
C PRO A 390 -17.56 20.13 21.48
N GLU A 391 -16.67 20.07 20.50
CA GLU A 391 -16.87 20.85 19.28
C GLU A 391 -18.11 20.38 18.49
N PRO A 392 -18.80 21.27 17.76
CA PRO A 392 -19.96 20.87 16.95
C PRO A 392 -19.55 19.90 15.84
N MET A 393 -20.38 18.87 15.65
CA MET A 393 -20.22 17.88 14.58
C MET A 393 -20.33 18.54 13.19
N GLY A 394 -19.54 18.04 12.23
CA GLY A 394 -19.65 18.47 10.84
C GLY A 394 -20.95 18.00 10.19
N GLU A 395 -21.41 18.70 9.14
CA GLU A 395 -22.66 18.39 8.42
C GLU A 395 -22.74 16.92 7.94
N LYS A 396 -21.60 16.33 7.60
CA LYS A 396 -21.47 14.90 7.26
C LYS A 396 -21.72 14.00 8.47
N GLU A 397 -21.11 14.33 9.61
CA GLU A 397 -21.15 13.54 10.84
C GLU A 397 -22.55 13.58 11.46
N LEU A 398 -23.21 14.75 11.45
CA LEU A 398 -24.63 14.91 11.78
C LEU A 398 -25.54 14.04 10.90
N ARG A 399 -25.26 13.98 9.59
CA ARG A 399 -26.05 13.19 8.63
C ARG A 399 -25.84 11.68 8.82
N GLU A 400 -24.59 11.25 9.02
CA GLU A 400 -24.23 9.84 9.26
C GLU A 400 -24.69 9.36 10.65
N ALA A 401 -24.73 10.23 11.65
CA ALA A 401 -25.11 9.90 13.03
C ALA A 401 -26.56 10.25 13.39
N SER A 402 -27.37 10.77 12.47
CA SER A 402 -28.76 11.22 12.73
C SER A 402 -29.57 10.25 13.58
N TYR A 403 -29.62 8.97 13.21
CA TYR A 403 -30.32 7.93 13.97
C TYR A 403 -29.77 7.68 15.39
N ALA A 404 -28.49 7.97 15.65
CA ALA A 404 -27.92 7.93 16.99
C ALA A 404 -28.22 9.23 17.77
N ILE A 405 -28.32 10.37 17.08
CA ILE A 405 -28.74 11.66 17.65
C ILE A 405 -30.20 11.59 18.09
N ASP A 406 -31.08 10.98 17.29
CA ASP A 406 -32.50 10.77 17.61
C ASP A 406 -32.72 9.89 18.87
N VAL A 407 -31.73 9.06 19.24
CA VAL A 407 -31.81 8.10 20.36
C VAL A 407 -31.06 8.56 21.61
N PHE A 408 -29.89 9.19 21.45
CA PHE A 408 -29.02 9.61 22.57
C PHE A 408 -28.94 11.12 22.79
N GLY A 409 -29.50 11.91 21.88
CA GLY A 409 -29.38 13.37 21.87
C GLY A 409 -28.06 13.86 21.27
N GLU A 410 -28.11 15.01 20.59
CA GLU A 410 -26.95 15.62 19.93
C GLU A 410 -25.75 15.85 20.87
N PRO A 411 -25.89 16.32 22.12
CA PRO A 411 -24.73 16.60 22.98
C PRO A 411 -23.89 15.35 23.30
N LEU A 412 -24.53 14.20 23.53
CA LEU A 412 -23.84 12.94 23.81
C LEU A 412 -23.12 12.43 22.56
N VAL A 413 -23.77 12.51 21.40
CA VAL A 413 -23.19 12.08 20.13
C VAL A 413 -22.03 13.02 19.72
N SER A 414 -22.14 14.33 19.96
CA SER A 414 -21.05 15.29 19.77
C SER A 414 -19.83 14.95 20.63
N LYS A 415 -20.01 14.62 21.92
CA LYS A 415 -18.91 14.10 22.76
C LYS A 415 -18.27 12.86 22.15
N ALA A 416 -19.06 11.93 21.61
CA ALA A 416 -18.55 10.74 20.94
C ALA A 416 -17.79 11.03 19.62
N TYR A 417 -18.08 12.14 18.93
CA TYR A 417 -17.40 12.54 17.68
C TYR A 417 -16.20 13.49 17.91
N SER A 418 -16.12 14.16 19.07
CA SER A 418 -15.07 15.12 19.42
C SER A 418 -13.64 14.60 19.19
N LYS A 419 -12.72 15.49 18.77
CA LYS A 419 -11.28 15.18 18.63
C LYS A 419 -10.63 14.83 19.98
N THR A 420 -11.14 15.39 21.08
CA THR A 420 -10.71 15.09 22.45
C THR A 420 -11.15 13.68 22.84
N TRP A 421 -10.17 12.79 23.06
CA TRP A 421 -10.41 11.35 23.26
C TRP A 421 -11.14 11.02 24.57
N SER A 422 -10.94 11.80 25.62
CA SER A 422 -11.63 11.61 26.90
C SER A 422 -13.12 11.92 26.81
N TYR A 423 -13.57 12.85 25.97
CA TYR A 423 -15.00 13.02 25.67
C TYR A 423 -15.58 11.82 24.92
N ARG A 424 -14.79 11.15 24.06
CA ARG A 424 -15.25 9.93 23.38
C ARG A 424 -15.37 8.74 24.32
N GLU A 425 -14.45 8.60 25.27
CA GLU A 425 -14.55 7.61 26.34
C GLU A 425 -15.73 7.90 27.28
N ASP A 426 -15.86 9.15 27.76
CA ASP A 426 -16.98 9.62 28.59
C ASP A 426 -18.34 9.38 27.91
N ALA A 427 -18.46 9.67 26.61
CA ALA A 427 -19.69 9.38 25.85
C ALA A 427 -20.01 7.88 25.78
N LEU A 428 -19.01 7.01 25.59
CA LEU A 428 -19.22 5.56 25.58
C LEU A 428 -19.60 5.01 26.96
N LEU A 429 -19.05 5.58 28.04
CA LEU A 429 -19.42 5.24 29.41
C LEU A 429 -20.81 5.78 29.79
N ALA A 430 -21.18 6.96 29.31
CA ALA A 430 -22.53 7.51 29.45
C ALA A 430 -23.56 6.64 28.70
N VAL A 431 -23.27 6.23 27.45
CA VAL A 431 -24.08 5.28 26.69
C VAL A 431 -24.17 3.93 27.39
N TYR A 432 -23.05 3.40 27.89
CA TYR A 432 -23.04 2.15 28.69
C TYR A 432 -24.03 2.25 29.84
N LYS A 433 -23.95 3.30 30.64
CA LYS A 433 -24.83 3.53 31.78
C LYS A 433 -26.29 3.66 31.34
N GLN A 434 -26.59 4.50 30.36
CA GLN A 434 -27.94 4.72 29.85
C GLN A 434 -28.58 3.43 29.29
N VAL A 435 -27.81 2.61 28.58
CA VAL A 435 -28.26 1.31 28.04
C VAL A 435 -28.45 0.28 29.16
N GLN A 436 -27.53 0.19 30.13
CA GLN A 436 -27.63 -0.75 31.25
C GLN A 436 -28.79 -0.40 32.21
N GLU A 437 -28.98 0.88 32.54
CA GLU A 437 -30.05 1.38 33.42
C GLU A 437 -31.42 1.42 32.73
N SER A 438 -31.49 1.34 31.39
CA SER A 438 -32.75 1.45 30.64
C SER A 438 -33.84 0.46 31.10
N SER A 439 -35.02 1.01 31.38
CA SER A 439 -36.26 0.30 31.75
C SER A 439 -37.30 0.27 30.62
N VAL A 440 -36.84 0.56 29.39
CA VAL A 440 -37.63 0.65 28.16
C VAL A 440 -38.49 -0.60 27.97
N SER A 441 -39.79 -0.40 27.80
CA SER A 441 -40.77 -1.49 27.77
C SER A 441 -41.18 -1.91 26.35
N GLY A 442 -40.99 -1.04 25.34
CA GLY A 442 -41.21 -1.39 23.95
C GLY A 442 -40.06 -2.21 23.36
N LYS A 443 -40.32 -3.45 22.93
CA LYS A 443 -39.30 -4.29 22.26
C LYS A 443 -38.68 -3.64 21.02
N GLU A 444 -39.42 -2.77 20.35
CA GLU A 444 -38.93 -2.03 19.18
C GLU A 444 -38.00 -0.88 19.58
N GLU A 445 -38.34 -0.15 20.63
CA GLU A 445 -37.50 0.89 21.24
C GLU A 445 -36.17 0.28 21.73
N CYS A 446 -36.20 -0.90 22.37
CA CYS A 446 -34.99 -1.63 22.76
C CYS A 446 -34.11 -2.02 21.57
N ARG A 447 -34.70 -2.39 20.42
CA ARG A 447 -33.94 -2.65 19.19
C ARG A 447 -33.41 -1.38 18.55
N ASN A 448 -34.10 -0.26 18.68
CA ASN A 448 -33.62 1.03 18.19
C ASN A 448 -32.43 1.52 19.03
N LEU A 449 -32.52 1.40 20.36
CA LEU A 449 -31.43 1.66 21.29
C LEU A 449 -30.23 0.74 20.99
N LEU A 450 -30.45 -0.57 20.78
CA LEU A 450 -29.41 -1.52 20.35
C LEU A 450 -28.72 -1.06 19.05
N LYS A 451 -29.48 -0.72 18.01
CA LYS A 451 -28.94 -0.30 16.70
C LYS A 451 -28.10 0.98 16.81
N ALA A 452 -28.58 1.98 17.54
CA ALA A 452 -27.84 3.22 17.78
C ALA A 452 -26.57 2.98 18.63
N THR A 453 -26.64 2.10 19.63
CA THR A 453 -25.47 1.71 20.44
C THR A 453 -24.40 1.03 19.58
N ILE A 454 -24.80 0.05 18.75
CA ILE A 454 -23.90 -0.67 17.84
C ILE A 454 -23.25 0.28 16.82
N PHE A 455 -23.97 1.31 16.33
CA PHE A 455 -23.40 2.34 15.46
C PHE A 455 -22.22 3.09 16.14
N LEU A 456 -22.38 3.50 17.40
CA LEU A 456 -21.31 4.16 18.16
C LEU A 456 -20.15 3.19 18.50
N VAL A 457 -20.48 1.95 18.90
CA VAL A 457 -19.50 0.87 19.18
C VAL A 457 -18.58 0.62 17.98
N LYS A 458 -19.11 0.55 16.76
CA LYS A 458 -18.28 0.35 15.55
C LYS A 458 -17.21 1.42 15.40
N ARG A 459 -17.58 2.69 15.59
CA ARG A 459 -16.63 3.82 15.48
C ARG A 459 -15.66 3.87 16.65
N ALA A 460 -16.03 3.35 17.82
CA ALA A 460 -15.12 3.16 18.94
C ALA A 460 -14.09 2.04 18.68
N ILE A 461 -14.49 0.94 18.02
CA ILE A 461 -13.59 -0.17 17.67
C ILE A 461 -12.45 0.31 16.73
N ASP A 462 -12.76 1.18 15.78
CA ASP A 462 -11.75 1.75 14.86
C ASP A 462 -10.88 2.85 15.51
N ASP A 463 -11.17 3.31 16.73
CA ASP A 463 -10.47 4.45 17.35
C ASP A 463 -8.97 4.20 17.54
N LYS A 464 -8.16 5.23 17.30
CA LYS A 464 -6.71 5.19 17.43
C LYS A 464 -6.25 5.20 18.90
N VAL A 465 -7.12 5.62 19.83
CA VAL A 465 -6.84 5.69 21.26
C VAL A 465 -7.34 4.42 21.95
N TYR A 466 -6.40 3.67 22.54
CA TYR A 466 -6.65 2.38 23.18
C TYR A 466 -7.75 2.41 24.27
N ALA A 467 -7.88 3.52 25.00
CA ALA A 467 -8.92 3.71 26.02
C ALA A 467 -10.34 3.68 25.40
N VAL A 468 -10.58 4.51 24.37
CA VAL A 468 -11.84 4.56 23.61
C VAL A 468 -12.18 3.23 22.96
N PHE A 469 -11.19 2.57 22.35
CA PHE A 469 -11.31 1.20 21.82
C PHE A 469 -11.78 0.21 22.90
N LYS A 470 -11.17 0.25 24.09
CA LYS A 470 -11.51 -0.65 25.20
C LYS A 470 -12.88 -0.37 25.80
N ALA A 471 -13.29 0.90 25.88
CA ALA A 471 -14.66 1.27 26.23
C ALA A 471 -15.68 0.74 25.20
N GLY A 472 -15.35 0.79 23.91
CA GLY A 472 -16.13 0.16 22.83
C GLY A 472 -16.31 -1.34 23.01
N LEU A 473 -15.23 -2.08 23.32
CA LEU A 473 -15.31 -3.52 23.62
C LEU A 473 -16.13 -3.82 24.90
N HIS A 474 -16.00 -3.00 25.94
CA HIS A 474 -16.75 -3.16 27.18
C HIS A 474 -18.26 -2.95 26.97
N LEU A 475 -18.63 -1.97 26.16
CA LEU A 475 -20.01 -1.70 25.75
C LEU A 475 -20.57 -2.84 24.88
N LEU A 476 -19.81 -3.31 23.89
CA LEU A 476 -20.21 -4.45 23.05
C LEU A 476 -20.41 -5.73 23.85
N ARG A 477 -19.55 -5.99 24.85
CA ARG A 477 -19.70 -7.09 25.80
C ARG A 477 -21.03 -7.01 26.54
N MET A 478 -21.31 -5.90 27.23
CA MET A 478 -22.55 -5.73 28.00
C MET A 478 -23.80 -5.86 27.11
N ILE A 479 -23.74 -5.40 25.85
CA ILE A 479 -24.80 -5.66 24.87
C ILE A 479 -25.04 -7.16 24.68
N LEU A 480 -23.98 -7.92 24.40
CA LEU A 480 -24.04 -9.35 24.05
C LEU A 480 -24.21 -10.28 25.27
N THR A 481 -23.88 -9.87 26.49
CA THR A 481 -23.99 -10.71 27.70
C THR A 481 -25.11 -10.31 28.65
N GLU A 482 -25.55 -9.05 28.63
CA GLU A 482 -26.59 -8.54 29.56
C GLU A 482 -27.80 -7.99 28.82
N TYR A 483 -27.63 -7.01 27.92
CA TYR A 483 -28.74 -6.21 27.38
C TYR A 483 -29.76 -7.03 26.58
N ILE A 484 -29.30 -7.78 25.58
CA ILE A 484 -30.18 -8.52 24.65
C ILE A 484 -30.98 -9.60 25.41
N ALA A 485 -30.35 -10.23 26.41
CA ALA A 485 -31.00 -11.19 27.31
C ALA A 485 -32.00 -10.52 28.28
N LYS A 486 -31.59 -9.43 28.97
CA LYS A 486 -32.42 -8.64 29.90
C LYS A 486 -33.74 -8.22 29.27
N HIS A 487 -33.68 -7.71 28.04
CA HIS A 487 -34.86 -7.20 27.30
C HIS A 487 -35.59 -8.27 26.47
N LYS A 488 -35.19 -9.55 26.57
CA LYS A 488 -35.82 -10.70 25.88
C LYS A 488 -36.02 -10.46 24.38
N LEU A 489 -34.93 -9.98 23.76
CA LEU A 489 -34.80 -9.79 22.31
C LEU A 489 -34.55 -11.13 21.60
N GLN A 490 -34.51 -11.13 20.27
CA GLN A 490 -34.47 -12.36 19.45
C GLN A 490 -33.04 -12.75 19.07
N LYS A 491 -32.86 -14.01 18.62
CA LYS A 491 -31.58 -14.47 18.06
C LYS A 491 -31.07 -13.59 16.90
N GLN A 492 -31.97 -12.98 16.14
CA GLN A 492 -31.63 -12.03 15.07
C GLN A 492 -30.95 -10.75 15.59
N ASP A 493 -31.24 -10.32 16.83
CA ASP A 493 -30.64 -9.12 17.43
C ASP A 493 -29.16 -9.38 17.83
N TYR A 494 -28.83 -10.59 18.29
CA TYR A 494 -27.44 -11.04 18.46
C TYR A 494 -26.70 -11.13 17.11
N VAL A 495 -27.34 -11.72 16.09
CA VAL A 495 -26.77 -11.83 14.74
C VAL A 495 -26.47 -10.44 14.18
N TYR A 496 -27.41 -9.50 14.28
CA TYR A 496 -27.22 -8.11 13.85
C TYR A 496 -26.04 -7.45 14.56
N ALA A 497 -25.97 -7.54 15.90
CA ALA A 497 -24.91 -6.91 16.67
C ALA A 497 -23.52 -7.37 16.19
N VAL A 498 -23.32 -8.68 16.10
CA VAL A 498 -22.04 -9.31 15.74
C VAL A 498 -21.70 -9.12 14.25
N GLU A 499 -22.66 -9.31 13.34
CA GLU A 499 -22.47 -9.11 11.89
C GLU A 499 -22.06 -7.66 11.57
N LYS A 500 -22.51 -6.68 12.37
CA LYS A 500 -22.13 -5.28 12.18
C LYS A 500 -20.80 -4.90 12.87
N THR A 501 -20.28 -5.65 13.85
CA THR A 501 -19.03 -5.33 14.58
C THR A 501 -17.82 -6.16 14.17
N ILE A 502 -17.99 -7.45 13.83
CA ILE A 502 -16.89 -8.35 13.42
C ILE A 502 -16.01 -7.76 12.30
N PRO A 503 -16.53 -7.12 11.23
CA PRO A 503 -15.68 -6.53 10.20
C PRO A 503 -14.71 -5.46 10.73
N ASN A 504 -15.13 -4.67 11.72
CA ASN A 504 -14.30 -3.67 12.38
C ASN A 504 -13.29 -4.34 13.34
N LEU A 505 -13.69 -5.38 14.08
CA LEU A 505 -12.78 -6.17 14.94
C LEU A 505 -11.69 -6.88 14.12
N LEU A 506 -12.03 -7.47 12.98
CA LEU A 506 -11.09 -8.09 12.05
C LEU A 506 -10.14 -7.05 11.43
N HIS A 507 -10.64 -5.84 11.10
CA HIS A 507 -9.78 -4.74 10.67
C HIS A 507 -8.82 -4.29 11.77
N LYS A 508 -9.31 -4.17 13.02
CA LYS A 508 -8.52 -3.83 14.20
C LYS A 508 -7.48 -4.90 14.56
N GLY A 509 -7.75 -6.16 14.19
CA GLY A 509 -6.75 -7.24 14.17
C GLY A 509 -5.52 -6.92 13.32
N GLY A 510 -5.61 -6.03 12.34
CA GLY A 510 -4.47 -5.55 11.53
C GLY A 510 -3.72 -4.33 12.07
N ASP A 511 -4.12 -3.75 13.22
CA ASP A 511 -3.56 -2.50 13.76
C ASP A 511 -2.03 -2.60 14.00
N THR A 512 -1.32 -1.48 13.85
CA THR A 512 0.10 -1.36 14.22
C THR A 512 0.37 -1.66 15.70
N ALA A 513 -0.54 -1.28 16.59
CA ALA A 513 -0.42 -1.49 18.02
C ALA A 513 -0.74 -2.94 18.41
N ALA A 514 0.28 -3.68 18.87
CA ALA A 514 0.14 -5.10 19.20
C ALA A 514 -0.96 -5.39 20.25
N ARG A 515 -1.13 -4.51 21.24
CA ARG A 515 -2.21 -4.63 22.23
C ARG A 515 -3.60 -4.53 21.61
N CYS A 516 -3.81 -3.62 20.65
CA CYS A 516 -5.09 -3.50 19.94
C CYS A 516 -5.39 -4.74 19.09
N ARG A 517 -4.37 -5.31 18.43
CA ARG A 517 -4.51 -6.58 17.69
C ARG A 517 -4.93 -7.72 18.62
N GLU A 518 -4.20 -7.89 19.71
CA GLU A 518 -4.36 -9.05 20.60
C GLU A 518 -5.68 -8.97 21.39
N ASP A 519 -6.04 -7.81 21.91
CA ASP A 519 -7.33 -7.58 22.56
C ASP A 519 -8.49 -7.82 21.56
N SER A 520 -8.35 -7.39 20.29
CA SER A 520 -9.38 -7.62 19.26
C SER A 520 -9.52 -9.11 18.89
N LYS A 521 -8.40 -9.81 18.67
CA LYS A 521 -8.40 -11.27 18.43
C LYS A 521 -9.05 -12.03 19.59
N SER A 522 -8.62 -11.71 20.82
CA SER A 522 -9.15 -12.32 22.05
C SER A 522 -10.66 -12.09 22.16
N PHE A 523 -11.13 -10.87 21.88
CA PHE A 523 -12.54 -10.52 21.95
C PHE A 523 -13.40 -11.27 20.92
N VAL A 524 -12.93 -11.48 19.68
CA VAL A 524 -13.65 -12.28 18.67
C VAL A 524 -13.80 -13.75 19.09
N LEU A 525 -12.76 -14.33 19.70
CA LEU A 525 -12.82 -15.69 20.26
C LEU A 525 -13.75 -15.77 21.49
N GLU A 526 -13.85 -14.68 22.24
CA GLU A 526 -14.75 -14.56 23.39
C GLU A 526 -16.22 -14.38 22.97
N GLU A 527 -16.51 -13.58 21.94
CA GLU A 527 -17.84 -13.48 21.31
C GLU A 527 -18.33 -14.84 20.81
N ALA A 528 -17.45 -15.64 20.20
CA ALA A 528 -17.75 -17.01 19.78
C ALA A 528 -17.98 -17.99 20.96
N SER A 529 -17.60 -17.59 22.17
CA SER A 529 -17.73 -18.38 23.40
C SER A 529 -18.97 -18.03 24.23
N PHE A 530 -19.59 -16.85 24.05
CA PHE A 530 -20.82 -16.48 24.74
C PHE A 530 -21.99 -17.43 24.36
N PRO A 531 -22.74 -18.01 25.32
CA PRO A 531 -23.72 -19.07 25.03
C PRO A 531 -24.78 -18.71 23.98
N ASP A 532 -25.39 -17.52 24.08
CA ASP A 532 -26.44 -17.09 23.16
C ASP A 532 -25.89 -16.83 21.75
N VAL A 533 -24.77 -16.12 21.63
CA VAL A 533 -24.08 -15.84 20.35
C VAL A 533 -23.62 -17.14 19.70
N LYS A 534 -22.98 -18.04 20.46
CA LYS A 534 -22.57 -19.37 20.00
C LYS A 534 -23.73 -20.17 19.43
N SER A 535 -24.93 -20.03 20.00
CA SER A 535 -26.16 -20.68 19.50
C SER A 535 -26.70 -20.15 18.16
N THR A 536 -26.05 -19.14 17.57
CA THR A 536 -26.40 -18.54 16.26
C THR A 536 -25.40 -18.86 15.14
N ASN A 537 -24.22 -19.40 15.46
CA ASN A 537 -23.14 -19.70 14.50
C ASN A 537 -22.62 -18.51 13.66
N ILE A 538 -22.92 -17.25 14.03
CA ILE A 538 -22.57 -16.07 13.22
C ILE A 538 -21.07 -15.73 13.24
N VAL A 539 -20.38 -15.80 14.40
CA VAL A 539 -18.94 -15.43 14.47
C VAL A 539 -18.09 -16.31 13.54
N PRO A 540 -18.23 -17.65 13.51
CA PRO A 540 -17.46 -18.49 12.59
C PRO A 540 -17.83 -18.26 11.12
N HIS A 541 -19.11 -17.99 10.81
CA HIS A 541 -19.56 -17.65 9.45
C HIS A 541 -18.91 -16.34 8.95
N GLU A 542 -18.88 -15.29 9.77
CA GLU A 542 -18.25 -14.02 9.39
C GLU A 542 -16.73 -14.14 9.27
N CYS A 543 -16.07 -14.87 10.17
CA CYS A 543 -14.61 -15.03 10.15
C CYS A 543 -14.12 -15.87 8.97
N THR A 544 -14.90 -16.85 8.50
CA THR A 544 -14.55 -17.72 7.35
C THR A 544 -14.89 -17.14 5.98
N LYS A 545 -15.37 -15.90 5.89
CA LYS A 545 -15.57 -15.23 4.58
C LYS A 545 -14.23 -15.10 3.83
N PRO A 546 -14.16 -15.51 2.55
CA PRO A 546 -12.90 -15.50 1.78
C PRO A 546 -12.19 -14.14 1.77
N ILE A 547 -10.89 -14.15 2.07
CA ILE A 547 -10.09 -12.92 2.12
C ILE A 547 -9.80 -12.39 0.71
N LYS A 548 -9.75 -11.06 0.56
CA LYS A 548 -9.29 -10.44 -0.69
C LYS A 548 -7.79 -10.62 -0.81
N LEU A 549 -7.28 -11.05 -1.97
CA LEU A 549 -5.84 -11.19 -2.21
C LEU A 549 -5.06 -9.86 -2.13
N SER A 550 -5.76 -8.73 -2.20
CA SER A 550 -5.23 -7.38 -1.99
C SER A 550 -5.29 -6.89 -0.53
N LEU A 551 -5.64 -7.75 0.42
CA LEU A 551 -5.75 -7.39 1.85
C LEU A 551 -4.35 -7.23 2.46
N ALA A 552 -4.20 -6.30 3.41
CA ALA A 552 -2.93 -6.05 4.09
C ALA A 552 -2.47 -7.31 4.85
N PRO A 553 -1.20 -7.75 4.71
CA PRO A 553 -0.71 -9.02 5.29
C PRO A 553 -1.06 -9.25 6.76
N ARG A 554 -0.85 -8.25 7.64
CA ARG A 554 -1.16 -8.35 9.07
C ARG A 554 -2.65 -8.56 9.37
N GLN A 555 -3.53 -8.00 8.55
CA GLN A 555 -4.98 -8.18 8.70
C GLN A 555 -5.40 -9.57 8.21
N ALA A 556 -4.87 -10.00 7.06
CA ALA A 556 -5.10 -11.35 6.53
C ALA A 556 -4.61 -12.44 7.50
N GLN A 557 -3.36 -12.33 7.97
CA GLN A 557 -2.74 -13.19 8.98
C GLN A 557 -3.61 -13.26 10.25
N SER A 558 -4.01 -12.11 10.79
CA SER A 558 -4.82 -12.07 12.02
C SER A 558 -6.20 -12.67 11.85
N GLN A 559 -6.83 -12.56 10.67
CA GLN A 559 -8.07 -13.28 10.36
C GLN A 559 -7.84 -14.79 10.25
N CYS A 560 -6.75 -15.23 9.61
CA CYS A 560 -6.40 -16.66 9.53
C CYS A 560 -6.11 -17.26 10.93
N GLU A 561 -5.42 -16.54 11.81
CA GLU A 561 -5.15 -16.99 13.19
C GLU A 561 -6.42 -17.04 14.07
N ILE A 562 -7.37 -16.13 13.84
CA ILE A 562 -8.71 -16.22 14.44
C ILE A 562 -9.43 -17.48 13.93
N VAL A 563 -9.43 -17.76 12.63
CA VAL A 563 -10.05 -18.98 12.07
C VAL A 563 -9.37 -20.27 12.57
N GLU A 564 -8.04 -20.30 12.67
CA GLU A 564 -7.28 -21.41 13.27
C GLU A 564 -7.68 -21.64 14.74
N SER A 565 -7.85 -20.55 15.49
CA SER A 565 -8.23 -20.61 16.91
C SER A 565 -9.69 -21.02 17.12
N LEU A 566 -10.63 -20.49 16.31
CA LEU A 566 -12.04 -20.90 16.30
C LEU A 566 -12.18 -22.38 15.93
N TYR A 567 -11.43 -22.85 14.93
CA TYR A 567 -11.40 -24.27 14.54
C TYR A 567 -10.98 -25.16 15.71
N ARG A 568 -9.90 -24.80 16.42
CA ARG A 568 -9.43 -25.56 17.59
C ARG A 568 -10.37 -25.51 18.80
N GLN A 569 -11.17 -24.46 18.95
CA GLN A 569 -12.12 -24.29 20.07
C GLN A 569 -13.50 -24.91 19.81
N LEU A 570 -13.97 -24.91 18.57
CA LEU A 570 -15.33 -25.29 18.20
C LEU A 570 -15.41 -26.61 17.40
N GLY A 571 -14.37 -26.92 16.62
CA GLY A 571 -14.34 -28.08 15.72
C GLY A 571 -15.40 -28.04 14.61
N ILE A 572 -15.49 -29.14 13.85
CA ILE A 572 -16.41 -29.30 12.70
C ILE A 572 -17.54 -30.33 12.94
N LYS A 573 -17.64 -30.91 14.14
CA LYS A 573 -18.43 -32.15 14.36
C LYS A 573 -19.83 -31.98 14.96
N THR A 574 -20.18 -30.80 15.49
CA THR A 574 -21.54 -30.55 16.00
C THR A 574 -21.86 -29.05 16.08
N ASN A 575 -22.80 -28.60 15.22
CA ASN A 575 -23.45 -27.28 15.28
C ASN A 575 -22.54 -26.09 15.67
N SER A 576 -21.37 -25.99 15.02
CA SER A 576 -20.31 -25.04 15.37
C SER A 576 -20.15 -23.86 14.39
N GLY A 577 -20.95 -23.83 13.31
CA GLY A 577 -20.79 -22.87 12.21
C GLY A 577 -19.59 -23.13 11.29
N LEU A 578 -18.69 -24.06 11.65
CA LEU A 578 -17.55 -24.47 10.83
C LEU A 578 -17.85 -25.75 10.10
N THR A 579 -17.57 -25.78 8.80
CA THR A 579 -17.74 -26.92 7.90
C THR A 579 -16.44 -27.15 7.11
N VAL A 580 -16.31 -28.30 6.45
CA VAL A 580 -15.17 -28.51 5.54
C VAL A 580 -15.22 -27.51 4.38
N ASP A 581 -16.42 -27.21 3.86
CA ASP A 581 -16.63 -26.26 2.77
C ASP A 581 -16.16 -24.83 3.11
N ASN A 582 -16.70 -24.20 4.16
CA ASN A 582 -16.34 -22.80 4.45
C ASN A 582 -14.88 -22.63 4.89
N LEU A 583 -14.32 -23.61 5.61
CA LEU A 583 -12.89 -23.63 5.92
C LEU A 583 -12.02 -23.81 4.67
N MET A 584 -12.41 -24.66 3.72
CA MET A 584 -11.62 -24.88 2.50
C MET A 584 -11.74 -23.72 1.51
N GLN A 585 -12.93 -23.14 1.29
CA GLN A 585 -13.08 -21.92 0.49
C GLN A 585 -12.22 -20.77 1.03
N PHE A 586 -12.22 -20.59 2.36
CA PHE A 586 -11.35 -19.63 3.04
C PHE A 586 -9.86 -19.95 2.84
N CYS A 587 -9.43 -21.17 3.16
CA CYS A 587 -8.01 -21.54 3.15
C CYS A 587 -7.42 -21.59 1.74
N VAL A 588 -8.14 -22.09 0.73
CA VAL A 588 -7.68 -22.10 -0.67
C VAL A 588 -7.47 -20.67 -1.18
N THR A 589 -8.36 -19.74 -0.81
CA THR A 589 -8.17 -18.31 -1.10
C THR A 589 -6.94 -17.75 -0.38
N ALA A 590 -6.75 -18.09 0.90
CA ALA A 590 -5.60 -17.65 1.69
C ALA A 590 -4.26 -18.24 1.23
N LEU A 591 -4.23 -19.47 0.68
CA LEU A 591 -3.05 -20.05 0.03
C LEU A 591 -2.59 -19.24 -1.21
N GLY A 592 -3.50 -18.48 -1.84
CA GLY A 592 -3.19 -17.56 -2.93
C GLY A 592 -2.66 -16.19 -2.49
N HIS A 593 -2.57 -15.91 -1.19
CA HIS A 593 -2.14 -14.61 -0.66
C HIS A 593 -0.63 -14.36 -0.88
N ASN A 594 -0.22 -13.09 -0.96
CA ASN A 594 1.15 -12.71 -1.32
C ASN A 594 2.18 -12.93 -0.18
N SER A 595 1.79 -12.77 1.09
CA SER A 595 2.66 -13.02 2.25
C SER A 595 2.82 -14.51 2.53
N GLY A 596 4.04 -14.91 2.94
CA GLY A 596 4.33 -16.29 3.38
C GLY A 596 3.54 -16.68 4.63
N GLU A 597 3.55 -15.83 5.66
CA GLU A 597 2.89 -16.04 6.95
C GLU A 597 1.42 -16.42 6.78
N VAL A 598 0.68 -15.71 5.91
CA VAL A 598 -0.73 -15.96 5.63
C VAL A 598 -0.95 -17.35 5.02
N ARG A 599 -0.10 -17.74 4.06
CA ARG A 599 -0.15 -19.07 3.45
C ARG A 599 0.22 -20.17 4.45
N GLU A 600 1.17 -19.93 5.36
CA GLU A 600 1.55 -20.89 6.39
C GLU A 600 0.40 -21.16 7.38
N VAL A 601 -0.30 -20.13 7.86
CA VAL A 601 -1.47 -20.32 8.73
C VAL A 601 -2.57 -21.10 8.00
N ALA A 602 -2.86 -20.77 6.75
CA ALA A 602 -3.81 -21.52 5.92
C ALA A 602 -3.37 -22.98 5.72
N GLU A 603 -2.07 -23.24 5.51
CA GLU A 603 -1.52 -24.59 5.39
C GLU A 603 -1.64 -25.37 6.72
N ARG A 604 -1.46 -24.72 7.88
CA ARG A 604 -1.72 -25.34 9.21
C ARG A 604 -3.18 -25.77 9.36
N ILE A 605 -4.13 -24.90 9.00
CA ILE A 605 -5.57 -25.21 9.08
C ILE A 605 -5.91 -26.40 8.18
N ILE A 606 -5.44 -26.40 6.91
CA ILE A 606 -5.67 -27.52 5.98
C ILE A 606 -5.06 -28.83 6.51
N LYS A 607 -3.86 -28.78 7.11
CA LYS A 607 -3.21 -29.95 7.73
C LYS A 607 -3.93 -30.50 8.95
N GLU A 608 -4.57 -29.65 9.75
CA GLU A 608 -5.41 -30.08 10.88
C GLU A 608 -6.76 -30.62 10.40
N LEU A 609 -7.41 -29.94 9.45
CA LEU A 609 -8.68 -30.37 8.85
C LEU A 609 -8.55 -31.72 8.11
N TYR A 610 -7.44 -31.96 7.39
CA TYR A 610 -7.19 -33.23 6.70
C TYR A 610 -7.13 -34.44 7.65
N LYS A 611 -6.60 -34.27 8.88
CA LYS A 611 -6.59 -35.35 9.88
C LYS A 611 -7.99 -35.79 10.28
N GLU A 612 -8.96 -34.86 10.28
CA GLU A 612 -10.32 -35.12 10.75
C GLU A 612 -11.29 -35.52 9.64
N ALA A 613 -11.18 -34.90 8.46
CA ALA A 613 -12.11 -35.12 7.33
C ALA A 613 -11.54 -36.05 6.23
N LYS A 614 -10.22 -36.03 6.00
CA LYS A 614 -9.52 -36.74 4.91
C LYS A 614 -10.01 -36.35 3.50
N GLU A 615 -10.59 -37.27 2.74
CA GLU A 615 -10.83 -37.11 1.29
C GLU A 615 -11.56 -35.82 0.89
N PRO A 616 -12.63 -35.34 1.57
CA PRO A 616 -13.34 -34.11 1.18
C PRO A 616 -12.51 -32.83 1.24
N VAL A 617 -11.30 -32.85 1.80
CA VAL A 617 -10.33 -31.73 1.75
C VAL A 617 -9.57 -31.70 0.42
N LYS A 618 -9.42 -32.84 -0.28
CA LYS A 618 -8.74 -32.92 -1.57
C LYS A 618 -9.59 -32.33 -2.71
N ASP A 619 -10.91 -32.41 -2.62
CA ASP A 619 -11.84 -31.96 -3.67
C ASP A 619 -11.77 -30.44 -3.93
N TYR A 620 -11.36 -29.64 -2.93
CA TYR A 620 -11.16 -28.19 -3.04
C TYR A 620 -9.73 -27.81 -3.45
N LEU A 621 -8.82 -28.77 -3.56
CA LEU A 621 -7.43 -28.56 -3.96
C LEU A 621 -7.23 -29.01 -5.41
N PRO A 622 -6.16 -28.55 -6.11
CA PRO A 622 -5.85 -29.05 -7.43
C PRO A 622 -5.69 -30.59 -7.46
N PRO A 623 -5.90 -31.26 -8.60
CA PRO A 623 -5.71 -32.71 -8.69
C PRO A 623 -4.24 -33.08 -8.40
N ASP A 624 -4.02 -34.12 -7.60
CA ASP A 624 -2.67 -34.59 -7.25
C ASP A 624 -1.98 -35.22 -8.47
N ASN A 625 -1.16 -34.41 -9.15
CA ASN A 625 -0.43 -34.81 -10.34
C ASN A 625 0.99 -34.20 -10.35
N GLU A 626 1.83 -34.68 -11.27
CA GLU A 626 3.24 -34.28 -11.34
C GLU A 626 3.49 -32.85 -11.87
N LYS A 627 2.47 -32.17 -12.42
CA LYS A 627 2.54 -30.72 -12.66
C LYS A 627 2.35 -29.96 -11.35
N ASN A 628 1.32 -30.32 -10.58
CA ASN A 628 0.98 -29.64 -9.33
C ASN A 628 2.00 -29.90 -8.22
N ARG A 629 2.55 -31.13 -8.11
CA ARG A 629 3.68 -31.44 -7.19
C ARG A 629 5.02 -30.78 -7.57
N LYS A 630 5.12 -30.00 -8.66
CA LYS A 630 6.28 -29.10 -8.89
C LYS A 630 6.20 -27.82 -8.05
N ILE A 631 4.98 -27.36 -7.74
CA ILE A 631 4.76 -26.19 -6.88
C ILE A 631 5.05 -26.61 -5.44
N THR A 632 5.97 -25.92 -4.77
CA THR A 632 6.49 -26.32 -3.46
C THR A 632 5.40 -26.43 -2.39
N LEU A 633 4.46 -25.48 -2.36
CA LEU A 633 3.30 -25.45 -1.45
C LEU A 633 2.43 -26.71 -1.58
N TYR A 634 1.95 -27.00 -2.78
CA TYR A 634 1.13 -28.19 -3.04
C TYR A 634 1.91 -29.49 -2.82
N ARG A 635 3.21 -29.53 -3.16
CA ARG A 635 4.08 -30.67 -2.84
C ARG A 635 4.13 -30.95 -1.33
N GLN A 636 4.29 -29.92 -0.50
CA GLN A 636 4.32 -30.04 0.96
C GLN A 636 2.97 -30.52 1.52
N LEU A 637 1.85 -30.08 0.96
CA LEU A 637 0.51 -30.55 1.31
C LEU A 637 0.30 -32.03 0.93
N TYR A 638 0.52 -32.45 -0.31
CA TYR A 638 0.32 -33.87 -0.69
C TYR A 638 1.32 -34.79 0.00
N GLU A 639 2.56 -34.37 0.24
CA GLU A 639 3.50 -35.14 1.07
C GLU A 639 3.03 -35.26 2.54
N TYR A 640 2.26 -34.31 3.06
CA TYR A 640 1.65 -34.41 4.38
C TYR A 640 0.46 -35.36 4.36
N PHE A 641 -0.40 -35.26 3.35
CA PHE A 641 -1.54 -36.17 3.17
C PHE A 641 -1.08 -37.62 2.97
N ASP A 642 -0.05 -37.87 2.16
CA ASP A 642 0.58 -39.19 1.99
C ASP A 642 1.02 -39.76 3.35
N ARG A 643 1.68 -38.96 4.21
CA ARG A 643 2.10 -39.36 5.56
C ARG A 643 0.92 -39.65 6.50
N VAL A 644 -0.16 -38.87 6.43
CA VAL A 644 -1.38 -39.07 7.25
C VAL A 644 -2.19 -40.29 6.76
N ASP A 645 -2.16 -40.58 5.47
CA ASP A 645 -2.75 -41.77 4.85
C ASP A 645 -1.90 -43.05 5.08
N GLY A 646 -0.69 -42.93 5.65
CA GLY A 646 0.24 -44.04 5.83
C GLY A 646 0.92 -44.52 4.54
N LYS A 647 0.84 -43.74 3.46
CA LYS A 647 1.46 -44.04 2.16
C LYS A 647 2.97 -43.74 2.24
N PRO A 648 3.85 -44.64 1.75
CA PRO A 648 5.29 -44.38 1.74
C PRO A 648 5.60 -43.21 0.81
N SER A 649 6.40 -42.25 1.28
CA SER A 649 6.69 -41.04 0.51
C SER A 649 7.39 -41.36 -0.81
N LYS A 650 7.16 -40.56 -1.88
CA LYS A 650 7.91 -40.68 -3.15
C LYS A 650 9.43 -40.69 -2.93
N SER A 651 9.96 -39.99 -1.92
CA SER A 651 11.39 -40.02 -1.58
C SER A 651 11.83 -41.35 -0.93
N GLU A 652 11.00 -41.95 -0.09
CA GLU A 652 11.24 -43.28 0.50
C GLU A 652 11.10 -44.40 -0.53
N VAL A 653 10.12 -44.32 -1.43
CA VAL A 653 9.96 -45.25 -2.55
C VAL A 653 11.16 -45.17 -3.50
N LYS A 654 11.64 -43.96 -3.82
CA LYS A 654 12.86 -43.78 -4.62
C LYS A 654 14.10 -44.31 -3.90
N LYS A 655 14.22 -44.08 -2.58
CA LYS A 655 15.31 -44.62 -1.76
C LYS A 655 15.29 -46.16 -1.74
N ARG A 656 14.15 -46.79 -1.46
CA ARG A 656 13.97 -48.26 -1.50
C ARG A 656 14.37 -48.83 -2.86
N LYS A 657 13.93 -48.22 -3.97
CA LYS A 657 14.37 -48.62 -5.32
C LYS A 657 15.90 -48.56 -5.46
N SER A 658 16.56 -47.47 -5.05
CA SER A 658 18.02 -47.35 -5.13
C SER A 658 18.78 -48.30 -4.18
N ASP A 659 18.21 -48.63 -3.01
CA ASP A 659 18.79 -49.61 -2.09
C ASP A 659 18.63 -51.05 -2.63
N ASP A 660 17.53 -51.36 -3.32
CA ASP A 660 17.31 -52.65 -3.97
C ASP A 660 18.10 -52.80 -5.30
N GLU A 661 18.29 -51.71 -6.06
CA GLU A 661 19.23 -51.68 -7.18
C GLU A 661 20.68 -51.90 -6.69
N ARG A 662 21.08 -51.28 -5.57
CA ARG A 662 22.42 -51.50 -5.00
C ARG A 662 22.61 -52.94 -4.53
N LYS A 663 21.59 -53.58 -3.93
CA LYS A 663 21.64 -55.03 -3.60
C LYS A 663 21.84 -55.88 -4.85
N LYS A 664 21.05 -55.65 -5.90
CA LYS A 664 21.17 -56.39 -7.18
C LYS A 664 22.55 -56.19 -7.82
N GLN A 665 23.11 -54.99 -7.72
CA GLN A 665 24.46 -54.73 -8.22
C GLN A 665 25.52 -55.53 -7.44
N GLN A 666 25.40 -55.60 -6.11
CA GLN A 666 26.28 -56.42 -5.24
C GLN A 666 26.12 -57.93 -5.50
N GLU A 667 24.90 -58.38 -5.80
CA GLU A 667 24.60 -59.77 -6.17
C GLU A 667 25.24 -60.14 -7.52
N ILE A 668 25.14 -59.27 -8.52
CA ILE A 668 25.84 -59.40 -9.82
C ILE A 668 27.36 -59.42 -9.62
N GLU A 669 27.90 -58.57 -8.76
CA GLU A 669 29.34 -58.47 -8.49
C GLU A 669 29.89 -59.74 -7.80
N MET A 670 29.13 -60.33 -6.86
CA MET A 670 29.47 -61.64 -6.28
C MET A 670 29.41 -62.78 -7.31
N LEU A 671 28.40 -62.81 -8.18
CA LEU A 671 28.29 -63.80 -9.27
C LEU A 671 29.45 -63.67 -10.27
N GLN A 672 29.90 -62.45 -10.57
CA GLN A 672 31.09 -62.20 -11.39
C GLN A 672 32.37 -62.68 -10.70
N GLN A 673 32.51 -62.51 -9.38
CA GLN A 673 33.66 -63.05 -8.63
C GLN A 673 33.67 -64.60 -8.62
N GLN A 674 32.52 -65.26 -8.47
CA GLN A 674 32.44 -66.72 -8.61
C GLN A 674 32.81 -67.18 -10.03
N LEU A 675 32.31 -66.51 -11.06
CA LEU A 675 32.70 -66.77 -12.46
C LEU A 675 34.20 -66.55 -12.71
N GLN A 676 34.83 -65.59 -12.03
CA GLN A 676 36.27 -65.37 -12.14
C GLN A 676 37.06 -66.47 -11.42
N GLN A 677 36.68 -66.86 -10.19
CA GLN A 677 37.32 -67.98 -9.48
C GLN A 677 37.23 -69.29 -10.26
N LEU A 678 36.10 -69.56 -10.92
CA LEU A 678 35.94 -70.73 -11.80
C LEU A 678 36.84 -70.67 -13.05
N LYS A 679 37.05 -69.49 -13.64
CA LYS A 679 38.03 -69.29 -14.74
C LYS A 679 39.47 -69.46 -14.25
N ASP A 680 39.79 -68.93 -13.08
CA ASP A 680 41.13 -69.01 -12.52
C ASP A 680 41.49 -70.48 -12.20
N MET A 681 40.56 -71.24 -11.63
CA MET A 681 40.68 -72.71 -11.47
C MET A 681 40.84 -73.45 -12.81
N ALA A 682 40.11 -73.04 -13.85
CA ALA A 682 40.27 -73.61 -15.20
C ALA A 682 41.58 -73.19 -15.91
N SER A 683 42.32 -72.20 -15.38
CA SER A 683 43.53 -71.64 -16.01
C SER A 683 44.85 -72.24 -15.52
N GLY A 684 44.82 -73.15 -14.55
CA GLY A 684 45.94 -74.05 -14.25
C GLY A 684 47.22 -73.40 -13.70
N LYS A 685 47.12 -72.48 -12.74
CA LYS A 685 48.27 -71.91 -12.03
C LYS A 685 48.30 -72.29 -10.55
N GLN A 686 49.32 -73.05 -10.16
CA GLN A 686 49.65 -73.28 -8.75
C GLN A 686 50.35 -72.04 -8.14
N PRO A 687 50.09 -71.70 -6.87
CA PRO A 687 50.97 -70.81 -6.11
C PRO A 687 52.23 -71.57 -5.65
N VAL A 688 53.35 -70.84 -5.55
CA VAL A 688 54.56 -71.29 -4.84
C VAL A 688 54.70 -70.42 -3.58
N ASP A 689 55.13 -71.02 -2.48
CA ASP A 689 55.08 -70.45 -1.13
C ASP A 689 56.49 -70.18 -0.55
N GLU A 690 56.51 -69.68 0.67
CA GLU A 690 57.62 -69.48 1.62
C GLU A 690 58.51 -68.23 1.50
N SER A 691 59.02 -67.64 2.59
CA SER A 691 58.52 -67.49 3.99
C SER A 691 59.42 -66.46 4.74
N ILE A 692 59.61 -66.60 6.08
CA ILE A 692 60.54 -65.86 6.97
C ILE A 692 60.14 -64.41 7.32
N LEU A 693 59.94 -63.99 8.59
CA LEU A 693 59.91 -64.67 9.91
C LEU A 693 59.07 -63.84 10.93
N GLU A 694 58.28 -64.52 11.79
CA GLU A 694 57.98 -64.22 13.22
C GLU A 694 57.43 -62.83 13.70
N ASN A 695 56.65 -62.67 14.81
CA ASN A 695 56.20 -63.63 15.85
C ASN A 695 54.93 -63.22 16.66
N LYS A 696 54.24 -64.23 17.20
CA LYS A 696 53.45 -64.31 18.48
C LYS A 696 52.26 -63.37 18.82
N LYS A 697 51.06 -63.98 18.72
CA LYS A 697 50.04 -64.24 19.78
C LYS A 697 49.27 -63.11 20.51
N ALA A 698 47.98 -62.98 20.11
CA ALA A 698 46.75 -63.27 20.89
C ALA A 698 46.31 -62.44 22.16
N PRO A 699 44.99 -62.42 22.51
CA PRO A 699 44.37 -61.42 23.42
C PRO A 699 43.66 -62.08 24.65
N PRO A 700 42.59 -61.53 25.30
CA PRO A 700 42.04 -60.15 25.46
C PRO A 700 41.77 -59.74 26.94
N ARG A 701 41.34 -58.47 27.22
CA ARG A 701 40.22 -58.06 28.16
C ARG A 701 40.17 -56.53 28.48
N ARG A 702 39.05 -56.09 29.08
CA ARG A 702 38.78 -54.79 29.77
C ARG A 702 38.57 -55.06 31.29
N PRO A 703 38.33 -54.10 32.23
CA PRO A 703 38.31 -52.61 32.19
C PRO A 703 39.09 -51.91 33.36
N SER A 704 38.76 -50.63 33.66
CA SER A 704 39.18 -49.73 34.78
C SER A 704 40.55 -49.05 34.59
N VAL A 705 40.77 -47.71 34.61
CA VAL A 705 40.31 -46.53 35.39
C VAL A 705 41.28 -46.13 36.51
N ALA A 706 42.17 -45.15 36.26
CA ALA A 706 42.57 -44.07 37.21
C ALA A 706 43.62 -43.05 36.65
N SER A 707 43.20 -41.80 36.51
CA SER A 707 43.86 -40.55 36.93
C SER A 707 45.40 -40.38 36.99
N LYS A 708 45.97 -39.49 36.14
CA LYS A 708 46.61 -38.19 36.55
C LYS A 708 47.00 -37.28 35.35
N LYS A 709 47.65 -36.14 35.61
CA LYS A 709 47.64 -34.90 34.80
C LYS A 709 48.93 -34.62 33.98
N MET A 710 48.74 -33.85 32.89
CA MET A 710 49.66 -32.88 32.24
C MET A 710 50.93 -33.37 31.52
N LYS A 711 50.85 -33.48 30.18
CA LYS A 711 51.55 -32.62 29.19
C LYS A 711 51.12 -33.00 27.75
N GLN A 712 51.49 -32.17 26.77
CA GLN A 712 51.31 -32.34 25.31
C GLN A 712 49.85 -32.30 24.83
N ASP A 713 49.44 -31.37 23.95
CA ASP A 713 49.80 -31.11 22.54
C ASP A 713 48.94 -31.92 21.55
N ALA A 714 48.08 -31.19 20.81
CA ALA A 714 47.16 -31.76 19.81
C ALA A 714 47.10 -30.90 18.54
N LYS A 715 48.27 -30.53 18.00
CA LYS A 715 48.43 -29.83 16.72
C LYS A 715 47.99 -30.76 15.57
N LYS A 716 46.69 -30.80 15.26
CA LYS A 716 46.15 -31.59 14.15
C LYS A 716 46.65 -31.04 12.80
N LYS A 717 46.93 -31.98 11.89
CA LYS A 717 47.71 -31.79 10.67
C LYS A 717 47.06 -30.85 9.64
N ASN A 718 47.90 -30.09 8.94
CA ASN A 718 47.58 -29.45 7.67
C ASN A 718 47.68 -30.45 6.49
N ASP A 719 47.09 -30.07 5.36
CA ASP A 719 47.48 -30.42 3.98
C ASP A 719 47.72 -31.88 3.56
N LYS A 720 46.72 -32.46 2.88
CA LYS A 720 46.64 -32.41 1.40
C LYS A 720 45.24 -32.84 0.94
N LYS A 721 44.46 -31.92 0.36
CA LYS A 721 44.47 -31.51 -1.06
C LYS A 721 43.78 -32.53 -1.98
N LYS A 722 42.47 -32.35 -2.15
CA LYS A 722 41.78 -32.58 -3.42
C LYS A 722 41.17 -31.26 -3.88
N LYS A 723 41.01 -31.12 -5.19
CA LYS A 723 40.56 -29.89 -5.85
C LYS A 723 39.10 -30.07 -6.31
N ASP A 724 38.28 -29.09 -5.94
CA ASP A 724 37.14 -28.50 -6.65
C ASP A 724 36.71 -29.17 -7.97
N ASP A 725 35.43 -29.50 -8.05
CA ASP A 725 34.48 -28.75 -8.91
C ASP A 725 33.09 -28.76 -8.22
N ASP A 726 32.31 -27.70 -8.41
CA ASP A 726 31.04 -27.42 -7.73
C ASP A 726 29.81 -27.99 -8.47
N ASP A 727 28.69 -28.21 -7.75
CA ASP A 727 27.47 -27.38 -7.90
C ASP A 727 26.43 -27.65 -6.77
N ILE A 728 25.52 -26.68 -6.56
CA ILE A 728 24.27 -26.72 -5.77
C ILE A 728 24.41 -26.96 -4.25
N SER A 729 24.69 -25.89 -3.51
CA SER A 729 24.39 -25.79 -2.06
C SER A 729 23.80 -24.41 -1.66
N MET A 730 22.59 -24.12 -2.13
CA MET A 730 22.05 -22.74 -2.21
C MET A 730 21.10 -22.29 -1.07
N TYR A 731 20.89 -23.06 0.01
CA TYR A 731 19.94 -22.71 1.08
C TYR A 731 20.50 -22.97 2.49
N ASN A 732 21.23 -21.98 3.04
CA ASN A 732 21.66 -21.95 4.45
C ASN A 732 22.21 -20.56 4.92
N MET A 733 21.79 -19.48 4.24
CA MET A 733 22.27 -18.10 4.49
C MET A 733 21.46 -17.36 5.57
N ASP A 734 20.23 -17.79 5.81
CA ASP A 734 19.16 -16.93 6.34
C ASP A 734 19.37 -16.46 7.79
N ASN A 735 20.23 -17.15 8.55
CA ASN A 735 20.55 -16.84 9.95
C ASN A 735 21.77 -15.90 10.14
N ILE A 736 22.17 -15.12 9.12
CA ILE A 736 23.28 -14.14 9.18
C ILE A 736 22.77 -12.72 8.89
N CYS A 737 23.12 -11.76 9.75
CA CYS A 737 22.96 -10.34 9.46
C CYS A 737 23.98 -9.86 8.42
N ILE A 738 23.51 -9.41 7.26
CA ILE A 738 24.38 -9.02 6.12
C ILE A 738 25.33 -7.83 6.44
N PHE A 739 24.95 -6.92 7.34
CA PHE A 739 25.73 -5.71 7.63
C PHE A 739 26.85 -5.96 8.65
N CYS A 740 26.56 -6.66 9.75
CA CYS A 740 27.54 -6.90 10.83
C CYS A 740 28.16 -8.31 10.82
N GLY A 741 27.64 -9.25 10.02
CA GLY A 741 28.12 -10.64 9.97
C GLY A 741 27.82 -11.48 11.20
N GLU A 742 27.03 -10.98 12.17
CA GLU A 742 26.57 -11.79 13.30
C GLU A 742 25.69 -12.94 12.78
N ARG A 743 26.01 -14.19 13.17
CA ARG A 743 25.19 -15.38 12.91
C ARG A 743 24.50 -15.79 14.21
N ASN A 744 23.18 -15.95 14.16
CA ASN A 744 22.37 -16.22 15.35
C ASN A 744 21.15 -17.08 14.97
N GLU A 745 20.85 -18.14 15.72
CA GLU A 745 19.69 -19.01 15.44
C GLU A 745 18.34 -18.31 15.64
N SER A 746 18.33 -17.15 16.32
CA SER A 746 17.17 -16.26 16.43
C SER A 746 17.06 -15.20 15.32
N PHE A 747 17.96 -15.22 14.32
CA PHE A 747 17.84 -14.40 13.11
C PHE A 747 16.99 -15.12 12.05
N THR A 748 15.71 -15.31 12.36
CA THR A 748 14.67 -15.50 11.34
C THR A 748 14.43 -14.19 10.57
N GLU A 749 13.54 -14.16 9.58
CA GLU A 749 13.17 -12.93 8.85
C GLU A 749 12.76 -11.79 9.81
N GLU A 750 11.82 -12.06 10.73
CA GLU A 750 11.46 -11.11 11.81
C GLU A 750 12.64 -10.76 12.75
N GLY A 751 13.51 -11.74 13.02
CA GLY A 751 14.66 -11.59 13.90
C GLY A 751 15.74 -10.68 13.29
N LEU A 752 15.95 -10.77 11.97
CA LEU A 752 16.78 -9.88 11.18
C LEU A 752 16.19 -8.48 11.14
N ASP A 753 14.90 -8.32 10.88
CA ASP A 753 14.24 -7.01 10.90
C ASP A 753 14.33 -6.33 12.28
N LEU A 754 14.11 -7.08 13.36
CA LEU A 754 14.30 -6.61 14.74
C LEU A 754 15.78 -6.29 15.03
N HIS A 755 16.71 -7.04 14.45
CA HIS A 755 18.14 -6.75 14.51
C HIS A 755 18.46 -5.44 13.76
N TYR A 756 18.04 -5.27 12.51
CA TYR A 756 18.26 -4.06 11.72
C TYR A 756 17.67 -2.82 12.39
N TRP A 757 16.43 -2.91 12.90
CA TRP A 757 15.73 -1.79 13.52
C TRP A 757 16.27 -1.39 14.91
N LYS A 758 16.70 -2.34 15.75
CA LYS A 758 17.12 -2.04 17.15
C LYS A 758 18.60 -2.29 17.46
N HIS A 759 19.18 -3.37 16.94
CA HIS A 759 20.40 -3.95 17.52
C HIS A 759 21.66 -3.81 16.64
N CYS A 760 21.52 -3.74 15.32
CA CYS A 760 22.64 -3.79 14.39
C CYS A 760 23.60 -2.61 14.59
N PRO A 761 24.88 -2.84 14.98
CA PRO A 761 25.84 -1.76 15.23
C PRO A 761 26.21 -0.95 13.98
N MET A 762 26.01 -1.52 12.79
CA MET A 762 26.31 -0.88 11.49
C MET A 762 25.24 0.09 11.00
N LEU A 763 24.03 0.01 11.55
CA LEU A 763 22.86 0.77 11.10
C LEU A 763 22.43 1.82 12.12
N LYS A 764 21.91 2.94 11.62
CA LYS A 764 21.32 4.04 12.41
C LYS A 764 19.94 4.38 11.88
N ARG A 765 19.01 4.72 12.78
CA ARG A 765 17.75 5.36 12.40
C ARG A 765 17.99 6.85 12.13
N CYS A 766 17.61 7.32 10.96
CA CYS A 766 17.65 8.74 10.59
C CYS A 766 16.75 9.55 11.53
N THR A 767 17.21 10.73 11.95
CA THR A 767 16.43 11.62 12.82
C THR A 767 15.23 12.23 12.11
N ASN A 768 15.29 12.31 10.78
CA ASN A 768 14.36 13.08 9.95
C ASN A 768 13.25 12.16 9.41
N CYS A 769 13.49 11.51 8.27
CA CYS A 769 12.58 10.54 7.62
C CYS A 769 12.36 9.22 8.38
N LYS A 770 13.01 9.04 9.55
CA LYS A 770 12.90 7.87 10.43
C LYS A 770 13.26 6.51 9.82
N GLN A 771 13.78 6.46 8.59
CA GLN A 771 14.30 5.26 7.94
C GLN A 771 15.53 4.69 8.68
N VAL A 772 15.83 3.41 8.47
CA VAL A 772 17.05 2.76 8.97
C VAL A 772 18.04 2.69 7.81
N VAL A 773 19.25 3.22 8.02
CA VAL A 773 20.30 3.37 6.99
C VAL A 773 21.67 3.01 7.57
N GLU A 774 22.63 2.69 6.71
CA GLU A 774 24.01 2.43 7.13
C GLU A 774 24.69 3.69 7.65
N ILE A 775 25.51 3.53 8.70
CA ILE A 775 26.28 4.64 9.27
C ILE A 775 27.34 5.15 8.27
N ALA A 776 27.80 4.30 7.36
CA ALA A 776 28.73 4.66 6.29
C ALA A 776 28.12 5.60 5.23
N SER A 777 26.87 5.33 4.80
CA SER A 777 26.15 6.14 3.80
C SER A 777 25.30 7.27 4.40
N TYR A 778 25.18 7.36 5.73
CA TYR A 778 24.32 8.34 6.43
C TYR A 778 24.52 9.79 5.98
N THR A 779 25.76 10.20 5.71
CA THR A 779 26.12 11.52 5.17
C THR A 779 25.55 11.77 3.78
N GLU A 780 25.57 10.76 2.91
CA GLU A 780 25.06 10.86 1.53
C GLU A 780 23.53 10.80 1.50
N HIS A 781 22.94 9.92 2.31
CA HIS A 781 21.50 9.85 2.55
C HIS A 781 20.91 11.23 2.92
N LEU A 782 21.53 11.94 3.87
CA LEU A 782 21.08 13.29 4.29
C LEU A 782 21.18 14.36 3.20
N LEU A 783 22.02 14.16 2.17
CA LEU A 783 22.24 15.13 1.09
C LEU A 783 21.44 14.83 -0.19
N THR A 784 21.08 13.56 -0.43
CA THR A 784 20.54 13.11 -1.73
C THR A 784 19.17 12.43 -1.64
N GLU A 785 18.92 11.64 -0.59
CA GLU A 785 17.73 10.79 -0.46
C GLU A 785 16.70 11.36 0.53
N CYS A 786 17.17 11.93 1.63
CA CYS A 786 16.33 12.27 2.78
C CYS A 786 15.25 13.32 2.45
N GLU A 787 14.07 13.18 3.05
CA GLU A 787 12.93 14.10 2.92
C GLU A 787 13.31 15.58 3.20
N LEU A 788 14.25 15.82 4.11
CA LEU A 788 14.73 17.16 4.48
C LEU A 788 16.10 17.53 3.86
N LYS A 789 16.53 16.87 2.78
CA LYS A 789 17.83 17.11 2.12
C LYS A 789 18.08 18.57 1.70
N THR A 790 17.01 19.33 1.45
CA THR A 790 17.07 20.78 1.19
C THR A 790 17.71 21.58 2.31
N ASN A 791 17.72 21.04 3.54
CA ASN A 791 18.15 21.72 4.75
C ASN A 791 19.58 21.37 5.17
N TYR A 792 20.26 20.50 4.42
CA TYR A 792 21.65 20.09 4.67
C TYR A 792 22.58 20.55 3.54
N GLN A 793 23.87 20.66 3.86
CA GLN A 793 24.92 21.00 2.91
C GLN A 793 26.23 20.30 3.29
N ARG A 794 26.99 19.82 2.29
CA ARG A 794 28.24 19.09 2.52
C ARG A 794 29.34 20.06 2.92
N CYS A 795 29.95 19.87 4.09
CA CYS A 795 31.09 20.67 4.53
C CYS A 795 32.34 20.32 3.69
N PRO A 796 33.05 21.28 3.08
CA PRO A 796 34.24 21.00 2.27
C PRO A 796 35.47 20.55 3.09
N ARG A 797 35.39 20.54 4.43
CA ARG A 797 36.50 20.16 5.33
C ARG A 797 36.34 18.79 6.01
N CYS A 798 35.23 18.53 6.71
CA CYS A 798 34.97 17.22 7.31
C CYS A 798 34.22 16.27 6.35
N THR A 799 33.72 16.78 5.22
CA THR A 799 32.88 16.06 4.23
C THR A 799 31.52 15.58 4.73
N GLU A 800 31.15 15.89 5.97
CA GLU A 800 29.84 15.57 6.57
C GLU A 800 28.71 16.47 6.06
N ALA A 801 27.47 16.06 6.33
CA ALA A 801 26.25 16.82 6.03
C ALA A 801 25.87 17.71 7.23
N ILE A 802 26.08 19.01 7.10
CA ILE A 802 25.82 20.01 8.15
C ILE A 802 24.49 20.72 7.87
N PRO A 803 23.65 21.02 8.88
CA PRO A 803 22.44 21.83 8.70
C PRO A 803 22.76 23.22 8.15
N LYS A 804 21.93 23.74 7.25
CA LYS A 804 22.14 25.07 6.65
C LYS A 804 22.04 26.24 7.63
N SER A 805 21.34 26.07 8.74
CA SER A 805 21.34 27.02 9.86
C SER A 805 22.71 27.18 10.51
N ASP A 806 23.49 26.09 10.53
CA ASP A 806 24.73 25.98 11.32
C ASP A 806 25.97 26.03 10.42
N PHE A 807 25.79 26.01 9.08
CA PHE A 807 26.84 25.83 8.09
C PHE A 807 27.86 26.98 8.09
N ASP A 808 27.38 28.22 8.17
CA ASP A 808 28.25 29.41 8.15
C ASP A 808 29.06 29.53 9.45
N GLU A 809 28.47 29.25 10.61
CA GLU A 809 29.19 29.18 11.88
C GLU A 809 30.21 28.03 11.88
N HIS A 810 29.80 26.82 11.47
CA HIS A 810 30.67 25.65 11.37
C HIS A 810 31.89 25.89 10.47
N THR A 811 31.70 26.53 9.32
CA THR A 811 32.79 26.82 8.37
C THR A 811 33.67 28.00 8.81
N ALA A 812 33.12 29.00 9.50
CA ALA A 812 33.87 30.09 10.10
C ALA A 812 34.70 29.66 11.31
N ALA A 813 34.11 28.89 12.24
CA ALA A 813 34.73 28.42 13.47
C ALA A 813 35.87 27.42 13.23
N LYS A 814 35.87 26.70 12.09
CA LYS A 814 36.95 25.80 11.65
C LYS A 814 37.31 24.68 12.65
N SER A 815 36.43 24.42 13.61
CA SER A 815 36.56 23.42 14.68
C SER A 815 36.33 21.98 14.20
N CYS A 816 35.78 21.80 13.00
CA CYS A 816 35.54 20.49 12.41
C CYS A 816 36.85 19.75 12.07
N ASN A 817 36.87 18.46 12.41
CA ASN A 817 37.97 17.56 12.13
C ASN A 817 38.09 17.34 10.61
N VAL A 818 39.28 17.60 10.04
CA VAL A 818 39.46 17.56 8.58
C VAL A 818 39.49 16.10 8.11
N ALA A 819 38.70 15.79 7.08
CA ALA A 819 38.69 14.48 6.45
C ALA A 819 40.05 14.21 5.79
N ARG A 820 40.72 13.11 6.17
CA ARG A 820 42.00 12.74 5.54
C ARG A 820 41.75 11.93 4.27
N THR A 821 42.45 12.28 3.20
CA THR A 821 42.43 11.54 1.92
C THR A 821 42.78 10.07 2.14
N GLY A 822 41.94 9.15 1.68
CA GLY A 822 42.11 7.72 1.87
C GLY A 822 41.65 7.19 3.25
N THR A 823 40.97 7.99 4.06
CA THR A 823 40.32 7.55 5.31
C THR A 823 38.81 7.75 5.24
N ASN A 824 38.04 6.93 5.94
CA ASN A 824 36.60 7.16 6.14
C ASN A 824 36.39 8.19 7.27
N HIS A 825 35.26 8.90 7.28
CA HIS A 825 34.91 9.86 8.34
C HIS A 825 33.57 9.48 8.99
N CYS A 826 33.55 9.33 10.32
CA CYS A 826 32.41 8.76 11.04
C CYS A 826 31.42 9.83 11.56
N PRO A 827 30.19 9.94 10.99
CA PRO A 827 29.24 11.02 11.30
C PRO A 827 28.54 10.88 12.66
N LEU A 828 29.04 10.00 13.54
CA LEU A 828 28.58 9.86 14.92
C LEU A 828 29.58 10.44 15.92
N CYS A 829 30.87 10.49 15.57
CA CYS A 829 31.94 10.92 16.46
C CYS A 829 32.92 11.91 15.82
N HIS A 830 32.73 12.27 14.55
CA HIS A 830 33.51 13.27 13.81
C HIS A 830 35.02 12.94 13.79
N GLN A 831 35.32 11.65 13.61
CA GLN A 831 36.68 11.10 13.58
C GLN A 831 36.98 10.42 12.25
N ASN A 832 38.21 10.58 11.79
CA ASN A 832 38.78 9.79 10.69
C ASN A 832 39.07 8.36 11.18
N ILE A 833 38.70 7.35 10.39
CA ILE A 833 38.83 5.92 10.70
C ILE A 833 39.48 5.19 9.51
N GLY A 834 39.82 3.90 9.70
CA GLY A 834 40.46 3.10 8.65
C GLY A 834 39.71 3.10 7.31
N ALA A 835 40.42 2.86 6.21
CA ALA A 835 39.87 2.79 4.86
C ALA A 835 38.95 1.57 4.65
N GLY A 836 38.06 1.67 3.66
CA GLY A 836 37.16 0.57 3.25
C GLY A 836 36.16 0.12 4.32
N GLU A 837 35.47 -0.99 4.06
CA GLU A 837 34.52 -1.59 5.02
C GLU A 837 35.20 -2.11 6.29
N GLU A 838 36.40 -2.67 6.17
CA GLU A 838 37.21 -3.15 7.30
C GLU A 838 37.36 -2.06 8.38
N GLY A 839 37.64 -0.81 7.97
CA GLY A 839 37.73 0.33 8.87
C GLY A 839 36.41 0.68 9.55
N TRP A 840 35.28 0.60 8.83
CA TRP A 840 33.95 0.80 9.40
C TRP A 840 33.55 -0.32 10.38
N LYS A 841 33.71 -1.58 10.00
CA LYS A 841 33.41 -2.76 10.84
C LYS A 841 34.25 -2.74 12.11
N SER A 842 35.56 -2.50 11.98
CA SER A 842 36.46 -2.31 13.13
C SER A 842 36.02 -1.15 14.02
N HIS A 843 35.71 0.02 13.47
CA HIS A 843 35.30 1.18 14.27
C HIS A 843 33.91 1.03 14.92
N LEU A 844 32.95 0.36 14.28
CA LEU A 844 31.58 0.28 14.77
C LEU A 844 31.29 -0.97 15.62
N MET A 845 32.13 -2.00 15.57
CA MET A 845 31.94 -3.26 16.31
C MET A 845 33.00 -3.57 17.37
N SER A 846 34.22 -3.02 17.27
CA SER A 846 35.28 -3.32 18.27
C SER A 846 34.99 -2.75 19.66
N ARG A 847 35.63 -3.32 20.69
CA ARG A 847 35.48 -2.90 22.09
C ARG A 847 35.91 -1.45 22.34
N GLU A 848 36.92 -0.96 21.61
CA GLU A 848 37.46 0.39 21.72
C GLU A 848 36.91 1.37 20.67
N GLY A 849 36.00 0.89 19.80
CA GLY A 849 35.38 1.65 18.73
C GLY A 849 34.43 2.79 19.15
N CYS A 850 33.61 3.25 18.21
CA CYS A 850 32.78 4.45 18.29
C CYS A 850 32.04 4.61 19.63
N LYS A 851 32.50 5.55 20.47
CA LYS A 851 31.88 5.83 21.78
C LYS A 851 30.47 6.43 21.65
N GLN A 852 30.18 7.07 20.53
CA GLN A 852 28.88 7.68 20.21
C GLN A 852 27.93 6.77 19.42
N ASN A 853 28.26 5.48 19.25
CA ASN A 853 27.33 4.49 18.71
C ASN A 853 26.59 3.75 19.85
N PRO A 854 25.32 4.10 20.15
CA PRO A 854 24.59 3.47 21.25
C PRO A 854 24.32 1.97 21.02
N ARG A 855 24.23 1.52 19.75
CA ARG A 855 24.00 0.11 19.42
C ARG A 855 25.22 -0.76 19.67
N ARG A 856 26.44 -0.21 19.48
CA ARG A 856 27.70 -0.89 19.83
C ARG A 856 27.77 -1.21 21.33
N LEU A 857 27.37 -0.26 22.19
CA LEU A 857 27.33 -0.47 23.65
C LEU A 857 26.32 -1.55 24.05
N LEU A 858 25.14 -1.58 23.41
CA LEU A 858 24.14 -2.63 23.61
C LEU A 858 24.60 -4.02 23.13
N ALA A 859 25.37 -4.09 22.02
CA ALA A 859 25.94 -5.33 21.52
C ALA A 859 27.04 -5.87 22.45
N LEU A 860 27.96 -5.03 22.91
CA LEU A 860 29.05 -5.41 23.82
C LEU A 860 28.55 -5.91 25.19
N ASN A 861 27.35 -5.50 25.62
CA ASN A 861 26.74 -5.96 26.86
C ASN A 861 25.98 -7.31 26.73
N LYS A 862 25.89 -7.91 25.54
CA LYS A 862 25.31 -9.25 25.33
C LYS A 862 26.41 -10.33 25.24
N THR A 863 26.91 -10.80 26.39
CA THR A 863 27.64 -12.08 26.45
C THR A 863 26.70 -13.25 26.78
N PRO A 864 26.86 -14.45 26.19
CA PRO A 864 25.90 -15.55 26.38
C PRO A 864 25.92 -16.15 27.79
N ALA A 865 24.74 -16.42 28.36
CA ALA A 865 24.62 -17.18 29.60
C ALA A 865 24.84 -18.67 29.33
N ALA A 866 25.91 -19.25 29.90
CA ALA A 866 26.21 -20.67 29.77
C ALA A 866 25.09 -21.55 30.36
N GLY A 867 24.77 -22.65 29.67
CA GLY A 867 23.55 -23.44 29.93
C GLY A 867 23.51 -24.13 31.29
N LYS A 868 22.36 -24.05 31.98
CA LYS A 868 22.03 -24.88 33.14
C LYS A 868 21.15 -26.05 32.73
N THR A 869 21.75 -27.23 32.56
CA THR A 869 21.00 -28.49 32.43
C THR A 869 20.17 -28.76 33.69
N LYS A 870 18.84 -28.88 33.56
CA LYS A 870 17.98 -29.30 34.67
C LYS A 870 18.23 -30.78 35.00
N ALA A 871 18.49 -31.10 36.27
CA ALA A 871 18.61 -32.47 36.74
C ALA A 871 17.23 -33.08 37.04
N ALA A 872 17.10 -34.40 36.85
CA ALA A 872 15.90 -35.15 37.20
C ALA A 872 15.80 -35.40 38.73
N PRO A 873 14.59 -35.51 39.30
CA PRO A 873 14.40 -35.71 40.74
C PRO A 873 14.74 -37.15 41.16
N LYS A 874 15.51 -37.30 42.24
CA LYS A 874 15.63 -38.58 42.97
C LYS A 874 14.69 -38.58 44.17
N GLY A 875 13.81 -39.59 44.23
CA GLY A 875 12.93 -39.82 45.38
C GLY A 875 13.70 -40.27 46.62
N LYS A 876 13.21 -39.90 47.81
CA LYS A 876 13.69 -40.45 49.08
C LYS A 876 13.06 -41.82 49.34
N LYS A 877 13.88 -42.81 49.70
CA LYS A 877 13.49 -43.90 50.61
C LYS A 877 14.58 -44.03 51.68
N THR A 878 14.16 -44.40 52.88
CA THR A 878 14.98 -44.52 54.10
C THR A 878 15.25 -46.02 54.38
N PRO A 879 15.87 -46.46 55.50
CA PRO A 879 17.24 -46.97 55.38
C PRO A 879 17.45 -48.39 55.93
N ARG A 880 18.56 -49.02 55.52
CA ARG A 880 19.36 -49.94 56.32
C ARG A 880 20.75 -50.10 55.71
#